data_AF-A0A9D7SEY6-F1
#
_entry.id   AF-A0A9D7SEY6-F1
#
_cell.length_a   1.000
_cell.length_b   1.000
_cell.length_c   1.000
_cell.angle_alpha   90.00
_cell.angle_beta   90.00
_cell.angle_gamma   90.00
#
_symmetry.space_group_name_H-M   'P 1'
#
loop_
_entity.id
_entity.type
_entity.pdbx_description
1 polymer ?
#
loop_
_entity_poly.entity_id
_entity_poly.type
_entity_poly.pdbx_seq_one_letter_code
_entity_poly.pdbx_strand_id
1 'polypeptide(L)'
;MDPVHAARYRALIFANRSREGAPTMELGSRILVVDVARQSLGLLDGARLAFEAPISTSINGLGCEEGSYRTPTGWHRIHARLGAGAEPGTVFRRRVATGEVWRGEALEEDLILTRVLTLDGLEEGWNHGPGRDSLERFIYLHGTNQEGQLGRPVSHGCVRLANAAVIELFELIQEGDPLLIAEGLTGDGFGLGRLHFAGVAGSGMSALAQFVAMKGGRASGSDRSFDRGQRPEARAMLEALGVTIHPQDGTGLEGDCAALVVSTAVEEEVPDVAAARRLGVPVLHRSELLAHLVARYRTVAVTGTSGKSTTVAMIFEILRGAGLDPSVITGGELVTLQREGLWGNAWAGASDLLVIEADESDGSVVRYQPAVGLLLNLQRDHKEMDAVADMFRVFRAQIREGAVVGEAENLREFTGGAQVFGFGEGVQVRAEDLRLDAEGSAFAVGGVSFHLPVPGRHNVENALAAIGACAALGVSMADMVGPLATFRGVARRFQVLGSARGVTVVDDFGHNPAKVAASIRAAHLRVGEGGRVLAVFQPHGFGPLKFLRTDFVATFVAELRPEDHLWFLEVFYAGGTVAKDISSAEVIADIAALGVAAECAPSREWLVQRLASEARCGDLIIVMGARDPSLTILARAILQTL
;
A
#
# COMPACT_ATOMS: atom_id res chain seq x y z
N MET A 1 -18.74 1.32 5.21
CA MET A 1 -17.97 2.34 5.95
C MET A 1 -16.53 1.88 6.04
N ASP A 2 -15.59 2.82 6.08
CA ASP A 2 -14.15 2.56 5.98
C ASP A 2 -13.60 1.82 7.23
N PRO A 3 -13.04 0.60 7.09
CA PRO A 3 -12.39 -0.12 8.21
C PRO A 3 -11.26 0.67 8.88
N VAL A 4 -10.60 1.58 8.16
CA VAL A 4 -9.55 2.45 8.71
C VAL A 4 -10.13 3.45 9.71
N HIS A 5 -11.34 3.96 9.45
CA HIS A 5 -12.03 4.84 10.40
C HIS A 5 -12.46 4.06 11.64
N ALA A 6 -12.90 2.80 11.49
CA ALA A 6 -13.20 1.93 12.61
C ALA A 6 -11.98 1.75 13.54
N ALA A 7 -10.79 1.52 12.95
CA ALA A 7 -9.54 1.42 13.70
C ALA A 7 -9.26 2.69 14.51
N ARG A 8 -9.47 3.87 13.91
CA ARG A 8 -9.26 5.15 14.59
C ARG A 8 -10.23 5.36 15.76
N TYR A 9 -11.52 5.14 15.57
CA TYR A 9 -12.50 5.29 16.66
C TYR A 9 -12.18 4.31 17.80
N ARG A 10 -11.77 3.08 17.48
CA ARG A 10 -11.30 2.13 18.48
C ARG A 10 -10.08 2.67 19.21
N ALA A 11 -9.07 3.18 18.51
CA ALA A 11 -7.90 3.76 19.13
C ALA A 11 -8.23 4.91 20.10
N LEU A 12 -9.15 5.80 19.74
CA LEU A 12 -9.64 6.87 20.62
C LEU A 12 -10.28 6.32 21.90
N ILE A 13 -11.08 5.26 21.78
CA ILE A 13 -11.67 4.58 22.94
C ILE A 13 -10.57 4.01 23.84
N PHE A 14 -9.59 3.29 23.29
CA PHE A 14 -8.51 2.69 24.07
C PHE A 14 -7.63 3.73 24.76
N ALA A 15 -7.38 4.88 24.13
CA ALA A 15 -6.65 5.98 24.74
C ALA A 15 -7.38 6.58 25.96
N ASN A 16 -8.72 6.45 26.01
CA ASN A 16 -9.56 7.02 27.06
C ASN A 16 -10.16 5.98 28.02
N ARG A 17 -9.86 4.68 27.84
CA ARG A 17 -10.44 3.58 28.67
C ARG A 17 -10.03 3.61 30.14
N SER A 18 -8.92 4.28 30.45
CA SER A 18 -8.35 4.36 31.80
C SER A 18 -8.84 5.57 32.59
N ARG A 19 -9.66 6.43 31.98
CA ARG A 19 -10.27 7.58 32.66
C ARG A 19 -11.20 7.10 33.77
N GLU A 20 -11.21 7.83 34.88
CA GLU A 20 -12.19 7.61 35.94
C GLU A 20 -13.60 7.85 35.41
N GLY A 21 -14.55 6.96 35.69
CA GLY A 21 -15.90 7.03 35.12
C GLY A 21 -16.07 6.41 33.73
N ALA A 22 -14.99 5.89 33.12
CA ALA A 22 -15.11 5.15 31.86
C ALA A 22 -16.02 3.92 32.03
N PRO A 23 -16.96 3.67 31.10
CA PRO A 23 -17.89 2.55 31.20
C PRO A 23 -17.13 1.21 31.06
N THR A 24 -17.59 0.19 31.79
CA THR A 24 -17.12 -1.18 31.56
C THR A 24 -17.51 -1.61 30.14
N MET A 25 -16.51 -1.81 29.29
CA MET A 25 -16.74 -2.18 27.90
C MET A 25 -16.85 -3.69 27.75
N GLU A 26 -18.02 -4.16 27.35
CA GLU A 26 -18.19 -5.53 26.92
C GLU A 26 -17.79 -5.70 25.45
N LEU A 27 -17.47 -6.94 25.11
CA LEU A 27 -17.09 -7.31 23.76
C LEU A 27 -18.30 -7.19 22.85
N GLY A 28 -18.28 -6.25 21.90
CA GLY A 28 -19.42 -5.95 21.04
C GLY A 28 -20.30 -4.78 21.50
N SER A 29 -19.92 -4.04 22.55
CA SER A 29 -20.66 -2.83 22.94
C SER A 29 -20.76 -1.82 21.79
N ARG A 30 -21.94 -1.18 21.68
CA ARG A 30 -22.13 -0.02 20.81
C ARG A 30 -21.58 1.22 21.48
N ILE A 31 -20.69 1.95 20.82
CA ILE A 31 -20.03 3.12 21.40
C ILE A 31 -20.03 4.25 20.38
N LEU A 32 -20.55 5.40 20.79
CA LEU A 32 -20.46 6.62 20.00
C LEU A 32 -19.16 7.35 20.32
N VAL A 33 -18.45 7.80 19.30
CA VAL A 33 -17.19 8.52 19.47
C VAL A 33 -17.24 9.79 18.65
N VAL A 34 -17.13 10.92 19.34
CA VAL A 34 -16.90 12.25 18.76
C VAL A 34 -15.40 12.44 18.69
N ASP A 35 -14.86 12.44 17.47
CA ASP A 35 -13.47 12.77 17.19
C ASP A 35 -13.38 14.27 16.88
N VAL A 36 -13.08 15.05 17.93
CA VAL A 36 -12.99 16.51 17.82
C VAL A 36 -11.90 16.89 16.82
N ALA A 37 -10.75 16.22 16.81
CA ALA A 37 -9.65 16.57 15.93
C ALA A 37 -10.03 16.47 14.44
N ARG A 38 -10.88 15.50 14.06
CA ARG A 38 -11.37 15.35 12.68
C ARG A 38 -12.74 15.98 12.42
N GLN A 39 -13.38 16.54 13.44
CA GLN A 39 -14.77 16.99 13.36
C GLN A 39 -15.66 15.91 12.74
N SER A 40 -15.53 14.68 13.24
CA SER A 40 -16.35 13.54 12.83
C SER A 40 -16.93 12.81 14.05
N LEU A 41 -18.04 12.12 13.82
CA LEU A 41 -18.69 11.27 14.81
C LEU A 41 -18.91 9.89 14.20
N GLY A 42 -18.50 8.85 14.92
CA GLY A 42 -18.68 7.46 14.53
C GLY A 42 -19.45 6.65 15.57
N LEU A 43 -20.28 5.71 15.13
CA LEU A 43 -20.87 4.66 15.96
C LEU A 43 -20.15 3.34 15.67
N LEU A 44 -19.39 2.85 16.64
CA LEU A 44 -18.84 1.50 16.61
C LEU A 44 -19.86 0.52 17.17
N ASP A 45 -20.04 -0.59 16.48
CA ASP A 45 -20.85 -1.75 16.85
C ASP A 45 -19.95 -2.98 16.81
N GLY A 46 -19.31 -3.27 17.95
CA GLY A 46 -18.18 -4.20 18.02
C GLY A 46 -16.99 -3.74 17.15
N ALA A 47 -16.64 -4.55 16.15
CA ALA A 47 -15.54 -4.23 15.22
C ALA A 47 -15.98 -3.39 14.01
N ARG A 48 -17.29 -3.17 13.84
CA ARG A 48 -17.88 -2.54 12.66
C ARG A 48 -18.18 -1.07 12.94
N LEU A 49 -17.78 -0.18 12.02
CA LEU A 49 -18.29 1.18 11.98
C LEU A 49 -19.69 1.15 11.37
N ALA A 50 -20.72 1.37 12.20
CA ALA A 50 -22.14 1.26 11.87
C ALA A 50 -22.79 2.59 11.45
N PHE A 51 -22.16 3.72 11.79
CA PHE A 51 -22.56 5.06 11.35
C PHE A 51 -21.35 5.99 11.39
N GLU A 52 -21.29 6.95 10.49
CA GLU A 52 -20.31 8.04 10.53
C GLU A 52 -20.88 9.31 9.89
N ALA A 53 -20.65 10.46 10.50
CA ALA A 53 -21.04 11.75 9.96
C ALA A 53 -20.03 12.85 10.29
N PRO A 54 -19.86 13.86 9.41
CA PRO A 54 -19.19 15.10 9.78
C PRO A 54 -20.01 15.84 10.84
N ILE A 55 -19.31 16.50 11.77
CA ILE A 55 -19.92 17.24 12.87
C ILE A 55 -19.34 18.66 12.96
N SER A 56 -19.90 19.48 13.84
CA SER A 56 -19.26 20.71 14.29
C SER A 56 -19.29 20.78 15.82
N THR A 57 -18.12 20.95 16.41
CA THR A 57 -17.90 21.19 17.85
C THR A 57 -17.63 22.68 18.11
N SER A 58 -17.29 23.05 19.34
CA SER A 58 -17.22 24.46 19.74
C SER A 58 -16.04 25.24 19.16
N ILE A 59 -16.31 26.45 18.67
CA ILE A 59 -15.27 27.42 18.29
C ILE A 59 -14.42 27.87 19.48
N ASN A 60 -14.96 27.79 20.71
CA ASN A 60 -14.26 28.16 21.93
C ASN A 60 -13.31 27.06 22.44
N GLY A 61 -13.22 25.94 21.72
CA GLY A 61 -12.38 24.80 22.07
C GLY A 61 -13.05 23.83 23.05
N LEU A 62 -12.21 23.08 23.76
CA LEU A 62 -12.61 21.99 24.65
C LEU A 62 -12.54 22.43 26.12
N GLY A 63 -13.53 22.01 26.91
CA GLY A 63 -13.64 22.39 28.31
C GLY A 63 -14.98 22.02 28.93
N CYS A 64 -14.94 21.74 30.23
CA CYS A 64 -16.10 21.29 30.98
C CYS A 64 -16.71 22.38 31.87
N GLU A 65 -16.06 23.54 32.01
CA GLU A 65 -16.52 24.58 32.93
C GLU A 65 -17.87 25.18 32.49
N GLU A 66 -18.75 25.42 33.47
CA GLU A 66 -20.01 26.14 33.25
C GLU A 66 -19.75 27.54 32.67
N GLY A 67 -20.60 27.98 31.73
CA GLY A 67 -20.45 29.27 31.06
C GLY A 67 -19.27 29.39 30.08
N SER A 68 -18.46 28.33 29.90
CA SER A 68 -17.31 28.37 28.98
C SER A 68 -17.68 28.35 27.50
N TYR A 69 -18.89 27.90 27.15
CA TYR A 69 -19.32 27.60 25.77
C TYR A 69 -18.38 26.64 25.02
N ARG A 70 -17.56 25.85 25.74
CA ARG A 70 -16.65 24.85 25.20
C ARG A 70 -17.31 23.47 25.15
N THR A 71 -16.89 22.63 24.22
CA THR A 71 -17.38 21.25 24.13
C THR A 71 -16.73 20.41 25.25
N PRO A 72 -17.51 19.75 26.13
CA PRO A 72 -16.94 18.92 27.19
C PRO A 72 -16.29 17.66 26.61
N THR A 73 -15.21 17.21 27.25
CA THR A 73 -14.50 15.99 26.85
C THR A 73 -14.78 14.85 27.82
N GLY A 74 -14.36 13.64 27.45
CA GLY A 74 -14.49 12.46 28.29
C GLY A 74 -15.78 11.66 28.02
N TRP A 75 -16.03 10.72 28.92
CA TRP A 75 -17.13 9.78 28.82
C TRP A 75 -18.46 10.39 29.26
N HIS A 76 -19.48 10.10 28.46
CA HIS A 76 -20.85 10.47 28.63
C HIS A 76 -21.74 9.24 28.37
N ARG A 77 -23.01 9.35 28.72
CA ARG A 77 -24.08 8.47 28.23
C ARG A 77 -25.17 9.27 27.55
N ILE A 78 -25.84 8.66 26.57
CA ILE A 78 -27.07 9.23 26.02
C ILE A 78 -28.13 9.24 27.12
N HIS A 79 -28.45 10.43 27.64
CA HIS A 79 -29.36 10.57 28.77
C HIS A 79 -30.82 10.47 28.34
N ALA A 80 -31.20 11.24 27.33
CA ALA A 80 -32.55 11.26 26.79
C ALA A 80 -32.57 11.57 25.29
N ARG A 81 -33.53 10.96 24.59
CA ARG A 81 -33.75 11.09 23.15
C ARG A 81 -35.01 11.91 22.86
N LEU A 82 -34.83 13.13 22.36
CA LEU A 82 -35.93 14.08 22.14
C LEU A 82 -36.22 14.27 20.65
N GLY A 83 -37.51 14.35 20.32
CA GLY A 83 -37.98 14.55 18.95
C GLY A 83 -38.35 13.29 18.18
N ALA A 84 -38.53 12.15 18.86
CA ALA A 84 -39.04 10.92 18.21
C ALA A 84 -40.36 11.21 17.47
N GLY A 85 -40.40 10.87 16.17
CA GLY A 85 -41.57 11.12 15.31
C GLY A 85 -41.79 12.58 14.89
N ALA A 86 -40.97 13.54 15.35
CA ALA A 86 -41.10 14.94 14.94
C ALA A 86 -40.68 15.15 13.47
N GLU A 87 -41.29 16.13 12.80
CA GLU A 87 -40.95 16.50 11.40
C GLU A 87 -39.48 16.97 11.32
N PRO A 88 -38.72 16.58 10.28
CA PRO A 88 -37.40 17.16 10.02
C PRO A 88 -37.47 18.69 9.96
N GLY A 89 -36.55 19.37 10.65
CA GLY A 89 -36.56 20.82 10.81
C GLY A 89 -37.31 21.33 12.04
N THR A 90 -37.95 20.46 12.84
CA THR A 90 -38.60 20.88 14.11
C THR A 90 -37.61 21.62 15.01
N VAL A 91 -37.96 22.82 15.46
CA VAL A 91 -37.10 23.68 16.28
C VAL A 91 -37.27 23.38 17.77
N PHE A 92 -36.16 23.20 18.48
CA PHE A 92 -36.13 22.97 19.93
C PHE A 92 -35.56 24.17 20.69
N ARG A 93 -36.20 24.54 21.80
CA ARG A 93 -35.68 25.52 22.76
C ARG A 93 -35.76 24.91 24.16
N ARG A 94 -34.64 24.93 24.90
CA ARG A 94 -34.54 24.37 26.27
C ARG A 94 -35.11 22.93 26.38
N ARG A 95 -34.75 22.05 25.42
CA ARG A 95 -35.19 20.63 25.33
C ARG A 95 -36.66 20.40 25.00
N VAL A 96 -37.40 21.44 24.61
CA VAL A 96 -38.82 21.33 24.25
C VAL A 96 -39.01 21.72 22.78
N ALA A 97 -39.78 20.92 22.05
CA ALA A 97 -40.19 21.27 20.69
C ALA A 97 -41.08 22.52 20.74
N THR A 98 -40.74 23.52 19.94
CA THR A 98 -41.47 24.81 19.92
C THR A 98 -42.76 24.76 19.12
N GLY A 99 -42.91 23.75 18.25
CA GLY A 99 -43.96 23.67 17.23
C GLY A 99 -43.58 24.34 15.90
N GLU A 100 -42.46 25.07 15.85
CA GLU A 100 -41.91 25.64 14.62
C GLU A 100 -41.12 24.58 13.84
N VAL A 101 -41.13 24.69 12.51
CA VAL A 101 -40.39 23.82 11.59
C VAL A 101 -39.60 24.70 10.63
N TRP A 102 -38.27 24.63 10.71
CA TRP A 102 -37.36 25.25 9.76
C TRP A 102 -37.44 24.53 8.40
N ARG A 103 -37.60 25.27 7.31
CA ARG A 103 -37.80 24.72 5.96
C ARG A 103 -36.69 25.06 4.97
N GLY A 104 -35.51 25.43 5.48
CA GLY A 104 -34.36 25.76 4.63
C GLY A 104 -34.12 27.27 4.45
N GLU A 105 -34.93 28.11 5.10
CA GLU A 105 -34.71 29.56 5.09
C GLU A 105 -33.35 29.94 5.69
N ALA A 106 -32.71 30.96 5.10
CA ALA A 106 -31.43 31.46 5.59
C ALA A 106 -31.65 32.28 6.87
N LEU A 107 -31.06 31.81 7.98
CA LEU A 107 -31.15 32.46 9.29
C LEU A 107 -29.75 32.61 9.89
N GLU A 108 -29.51 33.76 10.53
CA GLU A 108 -28.29 33.99 11.32
C GLU A 108 -28.36 33.29 12.70
N GLU A 109 -29.58 33.06 13.21
CA GLU A 109 -29.79 32.32 14.47
C GLU A 109 -29.30 30.87 14.34
N ASP A 110 -28.57 30.40 15.36
CA ASP A 110 -28.13 29.00 15.46
C ASP A 110 -29.24 28.15 16.07
N LEU A 111 -29.95 27.41 15.22
CA LEU A 111 -31.11 26.63 15.63
C LEU A 111 -30.71 25.21 16.06
N ILE A 112 -31.40 24.72 17.09
CA ILE A 112 -31.37 23.31 17.50
C ILE A 112 -32.54 22.61 16.81
N LEU A 113 -32.24 21.71 15.88
CA LEU A 113 -33.23 21.15 14.97
C LEU A 113 -33.38 19.64 15.05
N THR A 114 -34.55 19.18 14.61
CA THR A 114 -34.85 17.82 14.15
C THR A 114 -34.86 16.75 15.24
N ARG A 115 -33.72 16.47 15.86
CA ARG A 115 -33.56 15.54 16.99
C ARG A 115 -32.56 16.13 17.97
N VAL A 116 -32.77 15.89 19.25
CA VAL A 116 -31.85 16.32 20.31
C VAL A 116 -31.51 15.12 21.19
N LEU A 117 -30.24 14.81 21.29
CA LEU A 117 -29.69 13.80 22.19
C LEU A 117 -29.02 14.54 23.34
N THR A 118 -29.57 14.41 24.54
CA THR A 118 -28.98 15.00 25.75
C THR A 118 -27.91 14.10 26.31
N LEU A 119 -26.87 14.69 26.88
CA LEU A 119 -25.71 13.95 27.38
C LEU A 119 -25.61 14.11 28.89
N ASP A 120 -25.34 12.99 29.56
CA ASP A 120 -25.01 12.96 30.98
C ASP A 120 -23.53 12.55 31.12
N GLY A 121 -22.76 13.36 31.86
CA GLY A 121 -21.34 13.12 32.09
C GLY A 121 -21.13 11.94 33.04
N LEU A 122 -20.07 11.17 32.84
CA LEU A 122 -19.76 10.00 33.68
C LEU A 122 -18.54 10.21 34.58
N GLU A 123 -17.82 11.32 34.43
CA GLU A 123 -16.53 11.56 35.08
C GLU A 123 -16.65 12.65 36.14
N GLU A 124 -16.69 12.24 37.41
CA GLU A 124 -16.88 13.13 38.57
C GLU A 124 -15.77 14.19 38.65
N GLY A 125 -16.16 15.45 38.84
CA GLY A 125 -15.22 16.58 38.89
C GLY A 125 -14.61 16.97 37.53
N TRP A 126 -14.89 16.22 36.47
CA TRP A 126 -14.49 16.53 35.10
C TRP A 126 -15.67 17.01 34.27
N ASN A 127 -16.60 16.12 33.90
CA ASN A 127 -17.79 16.44 33.10
C ASN A 127 -19.12 16.14 33.83
N HIS A 128 -19.02 15.70 35.09
CA HIS A 128 -20.13 15.52 36.01
C HIS A 128 -19.84 16.26 37.34
N GLY A 129 -20.89 16.79 37.96
CA GLY A 129 -20.80 17.50 39.24
C GLY A 129 -20.72 19.04 39.15
N PRO A 130 -20.67 19.72 40.31
CA PRO A 130 -20.92 21.16 40.41
C PRO A 130 -20.04 22.04 39.51
N GLY A 131 -20.68 22.93 38.74
CA GLY A 131 -20.01 23.88 37.85
C GLY A 131 -19.36 23.26 36.60
N ARG A 132 -19.59 21.97 36.34
CA ARG A 132 -19.00 21.23 35.21
C ARG A 132 -19.92 20.21 34.55
N ASP A 133 -21.12 20.01 35.08
CA ASP A 133 -22.05 18.99 34.65
C ASP A 133 -22.54 19.21 33.21
N SER A 134 -22.21 18.27 32.30
CA SER A 134 -22.59 18.34 30.89
C SER A 134 -24.10 18.41 30.67
N LEU A 135 -24.90 17.74 31.53
CA LEU A 135 -26.34 17.77 31.45
C LEU A 135 -26.85 19.14 31.89
N GLU A 136 -26.41 19.70 33.02
CA GLU A 136 -26.83 21.03 33.47
C GLU A 136 -26.39 22.14 32.51
N ARG A 137 -25.25 21.97 31.83
CA ARG A 137 -24.74 22.88 30.79
C ARG A 137 -25.50 22.82 29.46
N PHE A 138 -26.54 21.99 29.35
CA PHE A 138 -27.35 21.83 28.13
C PHE A 138 -26.53 21.45 26.89
N ILE A 139 -25.56 20.55 27.06
CA ILE A 139 -24.78 20.03 25.94
C ILE A 139 -25.57 18.94 25.20
N TYR A 140 -25.63 19.04 23.87
CA TYR A 140 -26.41 18.14 23.03
C TYR A 140 -25.64 17.64 21.81
N LEU A 141 -26.11 16.53 21.25
CA LEU A 141 -25.99 16.24 19.82
C LEU A 141 -27.32 16.61 19.14
N HIS A 142 -27.28 17.41 18.08
CA HIS A 142 -28.51 17.86 17.42
C HIS A 142 -28.34 18.22 15.93
N GLY A 143 -29.45 18.28 15.21
CA GLY A 143 -29.51 18.81 13.84
C GLY A 143 -29.31 20.33 13.81
N THR A 144 -28.80 20.88 12.71
CA THR A 144 -28.53 22.33 12.58
C THR A 144 -29.04 22.91 11.25
N ASN A 145 -29.38 24.19 11.22
CA ASN A 145 -29.59 24.96 9.99
C ASN A 145 -28.27 25.36 9.29
N GLN A 146 -27.12 25.11 9.92
CA GLN A 146 -25.79 25.50 9.44
C GLN A 146 -24.99 24.32 8.88
N GLU A 147 -25.63 23.43 8.09
CA GLU A 147 -24.98 22.19 7.61
C GLU A 147 -23.73 22.44 6.75
N GLY A 148 -23.70 23.56 6.01
CA GLY A 148 -22.51 23.99 5.26
C GLY A 148 -21.31 24.39 6.13
N GLN A 149 -21.46 24.37 7.46
CA GLN A 149 -20.37 24.58 8.40
C GLN A 149 -19.91 23.31 9.12
N LEU A 150 -20.46 22.13 8.80
CA LEU A 150 -19.97 20.86 9.35
C LEU A 150 -18.55 20.57 8.85
N GLY A 151 -17.76 19.87 9.66
CA GLY A 151 -16.33 19.64 9.42
C GLY A 151 -15.39 20.71 10.00
N ARG A 152 -15.94 21.75 10.66
CA ARG A 152 -15.17 22.78 11.37
C ARG A 152 -15.78 23.11 12.74
N PRO A 153 -14.98 23.54 13.72
CA PRO A 153 -15.48 23.93 15.03
C PRO A 153 -16.12 25.32 15.00
N VAL A 154 -17.44 25.37 14.93
CA VAL A 154 -18.23 26.62 14.86
C VAL A 154 -19.42 26.66 15.83
N SER A 155 -19.55 25.66 16.72
CA SER A 155 -20.62 25.62 17.71
C SER A 155 -20.30 26.43 18.97
N HIS A 156 -21.26 26.49 19.90
CA HIS A 156 -21.12 27.12 21.22
C HIS A 156 -21.23 26.08 22.36
N GLY A 157 -20.65 24.90 22.16
CA GLY A 157 -20.56 23.83 23.17
C GLY A 157 -21.12 22.50 22.69
N CYS A 158 -22.28 22.52 22.03
CA CYS A 158 -22.94 21.34 21.48
C CYS A 158 -22.18 20.70 20.29
N VAL A 159 -22.56 19.48 19.93
CA VAL A 159 -22.11 18.79 18.73
C VAL A 159 -23.22 18.84 17.69
N ARG A 160 -22.98 19.56 16.59
CA ARG A 160 -23.94 19.69 15.49
C ARG A 160 -23.78 18.57 14.48
N LEU A 161 -24.88 18.09 13.91
CA LEU A 161 -24.95 17.15 12.81
C LEU A 161 -25.88 17.68 11.71
N ALA A 162 -25.75 17.14 10.50
CA ALA A 162 -26.78 17.33 9.47
C ALA A 162 -28.12 16.75 9.96
N ASN A 163 -29.24 17.35 9.55
CA ASN A 163 -30.58 16.92 9.98
C ASN A 163 -30.87 15.48 9.56
N ALA A 164 -30.48 15.08 8.35
CA ALA A 164 -30.59 13.69 7.89
C ALA A 164 -29.74 12.74 8.75
N ALA A 165 -28.50 13.14 9.04
CA ALA A 165 -27.55 12.33 9.81
C ALA A 165 -28.00 12.12 11.26
N VAL A 166 -28.55 13.16 11.92
CA VAL A 166 -29.06 13.02 13.29
C VAL A 166 -30.32 12.16 13.34
N ILE A 167 -31.16 12.15 12.29
CA ILE A 167 -32.31 11.25 12.20
C ILE A 167 -31.85 9.80 12.14
N GLU A 168 -30.92 9.49 11.23
CA GLU A 168 -30.37 8.14 11.10
C GLU A 168 -29.71 7.68 12.40
N LEU A 169 -28.84 8.52 12.98
CA LEU A 169 -28.19 8.24 14.26
C LEU A 169 -29.22 7.97 15.37
N PHE A 170 -30.31 8.75 15.42
CA PHE A 170 -31.36 8.62 16.41
C PHE A 170 -32.05 7.26 16.37
N GLU A 171 -32.15 6.62 15.20
CA GLU A 171 -32.73 5.27 15.06
C GLU A 171 -31.73 4.16 15.46
N LEU A 172 -30.43 4.42 15.35
CA LEU A 172 -29.38 3.44 15.63
C LEU A 172 -29.01 3.34 17.12
N ILE A 173 -29.20 4.42 17.88
CA ILE A 173 -28.79 4.51 19.29
C ILE A 173 -29.98 4.49 20.26
N GLN A 174 -29.69 4.19 21.51
CA GLN A 174 -30.64 4.11 22.62
C GLN A 174 -30.20 4.97 23.81
N GLU A 175 -31.14 5.28 24.70
CA GLU A 175 -30.81 5.87 25.99
C GLU A 175 -29.94 4.89 26.79
N GLY A 176 -28.89 5.41 27.41
CA GLY A 176 -27.86 4.61 28.10
C GLY A 176 -26.67 4.20 27.23
N ASP A 177 -26.73 4.31 25.90
CA ASP A 177 -25.56 4.02 25.07
C ASP A 177 -24.40 4.96 25.44
N PRO A 178 -23.16 4.44 25.56
CA PRO A 178 -21.99 5.23 25.92
C PRO A 178 -21.53 6.12 24.76
N LEU A 179 -21.07 7.32 25.11
CA LEU A 179 -20.54 8.30 24.19
C LEU A 179 -19.19 8.84 24.71
N LEU A 180 -18.16 8.81 23.88
CA LEU A 180 -16.88 9.43 24.15
C LEU A 180 -16.74 10.72 23.35
N ILE A 181 -16.45 11.84 24.01
CA ILE A 181 -15.95 13.05 23.33
C ILE A 181 -14.44 13.11 23.49
N ALA A 182 -13.71 12.76 22.42
CA ALA A 182 -12.26 12.61 22.43
C ALA A 182 -11.57 13.81 21.76
N GLU A 183 -10.52 14.31 22.40
CA GLU A 183 -9.72 15.45 21.90
C GLU A 183 -8.93 15.08 20.63
N GLY A 184 -8.53 13.82 20.50
CA GLY A 184 -7.75 13.28 19.40
C GLY A 184 -6.71 12.25 19.88
N LEU A 185 -5.95 11.66 18.94
CA LEU A 185 -4.79 10.83 19.27
C LEU A 185 -3.52 11.69 19.19
N THR A 186 -2.84 11.89 20.30
CA THR A 186 -1.55 12.60 20.36
C THR A 186 -0.40 11.62 20.12
N GLY A 187 0.62 12.05 19.37
CA GLY A 187 1.87 11.29 19.20
C GLY A 187 1.81 10.05 18.30
N ASP A 188 0.66 9.76 17.67
CA ASP A 188 0.53 8.69 16.68
C ASP A 188 0.50 9.30 15.28
N GLY A 189 1.58 9.16 14.51
CA GLY A 189 1.79 9.86 13.23
C GLY A 189 0.62 9.75 12.24
N PHE A 190 -0.14 8.66 12.30
CA PHE A 190 -1.34 8.45 11.47
C PHE A 190 -2.67 8.69 12.20
N GLY A 191 -2.66 8.66 13.53
CA GLY A 191 -3.86 8.70 14.34
C GLY A 191 -4.79 7.52 14.06
N LEU A 192 -4.22 6.32 13.97
CA LEU A 192 -4.93 5.05 13.76
C LEU A 192 -4.77 4.08 14.94
N GLY A 193 -3.98 4.44 15.97
CA GLY A 193 -3.57 3.57 17.07
C GLY A 193 -2.54 2.52 16.63
N ARG A 194 -2.35 1.51 17.48
CA ARG A 194 -1.43 0.41 17.17
C ARG A 194 -2.05 -0.52 16.13
N LEU A 195 -1.39 -0.65 14.97
CA LEU A 195 -1.73 -1.60 13.93
C LEU A 195 -0.93 -2.90 14.11
N HIS A 196 -1.60 -4.04 14.03
CA HIS A 196 -0.96 -5.36 14.05
C HIS A 196 -0.99 -5.98 12.66
N PHE A 197 0.15 -6.37 12.10
CA PHE A 197 0.28 -6.92 10.75
C PHE A 197 0.46 -8.44 10.81
N ALA A 198 -0.55 -9.22 10.40
CA ALA A 198 -0.40 -10.67 10.25
C ALA A 198 0.25 -11.01 8.90
N GLY A 199 1.30 -11.84 8.93
CA GLY A 199 2.14 -12.08 7.76
C GLY A 199 3.09 -10.92 7.45
N VAL A 200 3.64 -10.29 8.50
CA VAL A 200 4.45 -9.06 8.40
C VAL A 200 5.72 -9.23 7.58
N ALA A 201 6.21 -10.46 7.35
CA ALA A 201 7.40 -10.68 6.55
C ALA A 201 7.15 -10.59 5.03
N GLY A 202 5.89 -10.56 4.58
CA GLY A 202 5.53 -10.38 3.17
C GLY A 202 5.94 -8.99 2.64
N SER A 203 6.31 -8.87 1.36
CA SER A 203 6.84 -7.63 0.79
C SER A 203 5.90 -6.42 0.94
N GLY A 204 4.60 -6.60 0.68
CA GLY A 204 3.61 -5.54 0.87
C GLY A 204 3.30 -5.24 2.34
N MET A 205 3.32 -6.26 3.21
CA MET A 205 3.01 -6.09 4.64
C MET A 205 4.17 -5.42 5.39
N SER A 206 5.40 -5.89 5.17
CA SER A 206 6.61 -5.28 5.73
C SER A 206 6.77 -3.84 5.29
N ALA A 207 6.48 -3.49 4.03
CA ALA A 207 6.57 -2.12 3.56
C ALA A 207 5.61 -1.19 4.32
N LEU A 208 4.35 -1.62 4.52
CA LEU A 208 3.36 -0.84 5.28
C LEU A 208 3.74 -0.75 6.77
N ALA A 209 4.18 -1.84 7.40
CA ALA A 209 4.60 -1.84 8.80
C ALA A 209 5.79 -0.91 9.05
N GLN A 210 6.81 -0.97 8.19
CA GLN A 210 7.96 -0.07 8.23
C GLN A 210 7.54 1.39 8.02
N PHE A 211 6.72 1.66 7.01
CA PHE A 211 6.25 3.03 6.74
C PHE A 211 5.46 3.60 7.93
N VAL A 212 4.61 2.78 8.55
CA VAL A 212 3.86 3.17 9.76
C VAL A 212 4.82 3.54 10.89
N ALA A 213 5.81 2.68 11.17
CA ALA A 213 6.79 2.93 12.23
C ALA A 213 7.66 4.17 11.94
N MET A 214 8.17 4.33 10.72
CA MET A 214 9.05 5.45 10.34
C MET A 214 8.36 6.81 10.44
N LYS A 215 7.03 6.88 10.24
CA LYS A 215 6.24 8.10 10.42
C LYS A 215 5.77 8.31 11.86
N GLY A 216 6.29 7.54 12.83
CA GLY A 216 5.96 7.64 14.25
C GLY A 216 4.63 6.99 14.63
N GLY A 217 4.06 6.15 13.75
CA GLY A 217 2.92 5.32 14.10
C GLY A 217 3.34 4.09 14.91
N ARG A 218 2.37 3.41 15.52
CA ARG A 218 2.62 2.21 16.33
C ARG A 218 2.33 0.96 15.50
N ALA A 219 3.34 0.15 15.24
CA ALA A 219 3.21 -1.09 14.48
C ALA A 219 3.68 -2.29 15.29
N SER A 220 3.03 -3.43 15.09
CA SER A 220 3.44 -4.74 15.56
C SER A 220 3.09 -5.77 14.50
N GLY A 221 3.62 -6.99 14.56
CA GLY A 221 3.23 -8.01 13.61
C GLY A 221 3.60 -9.43 14.00
N SER A 222 3.13 -10.38 13.21
CA SER A 222 3.39 -11.80 13.36
C SER A 222 3.71 -12.40 11.99
N ASP A 223 4.47 -13.49 11.96
CA ASP A 223 4.69 -14.25 10.73
C ASP A 223 5.13 -15.68 11.03
N ARG A 224 4.49 -16.66 10.36
CA ARG A 224 4.85 -18.08 10.50
C ARG A 224 6.31 -18.39 10.17
N SER A 225 6.95 -17.60 9.30
CA SER A 225 8.36 -17.76 8.98
C SER A 225 9.24 -17.39 10.17
N PHE A 226 8.90 -16.32 10.90
CA PHE A 226 9.61 -15.91 12.11
C PHE A 226 9.43 -16.92 13.25
N ASP A 227 8.23 -17.48 13.41
CA ASP A 227 7.95 -18.53 14.39
C ASP A 227 8.79 -19.80 14.16
N ARG A 228 9.14 -20.06 12.89
CA ARG A 228 10.02 -21.18 12.48
C ARG A 228 11.51 -20.82 12.51
N GLY A 229 11.88 -19.64 13.01
CA GLY A 229 13.26 -19.15 13.03
C GLY A 229 13.83 -18.81 11.64
N GLN A 230 12.98 -18.63 10.64
CA GLN A 230 13.39 -18.26 9.29
C GLN A 230 13.50 -16.73 9.17
N ARG A 231 14.35 -16.26 8.24
CA ARG A 231 14.54 -14.82 7.93
C ARG A 231 14.89 -13.95 9.17
N PRO A 232 15.88 -14.33 9.99
CA PRO A 232 16.23 -13.60 11.21
C PRO A 232 16.64 -12.14 10.94
N GLU A 233 17.28 -11.86 9.80
CA GLU A 233 17.67 -10.49 9.40
C GLU A 233 16.45 -9.59 9.18
N ALA A 234 15.42 -10.10 8.48
CA ALA A 234 14.18 -9.37 8.22
C ALA A 234 13.44 -9.03 9.53
N ARG A 235 13.41 -9.98 10.47
CA ARG A 235 12.88 -9.76 11.81
C ARG A 235 13.65 -8.66 12.55
N ALA A 236 14.98 -8.75 12.56
CA ALA A 236 15.83 -7.78 13.25
C ALA A 236 15.67 -6.35 12.69
N MET A 237 15.52 -6.20 11.36
CA MET A 237 15.25 -4.91 10.72
C MET A 237 13.93 -4.28 11.17
N LEU A 238 12.86 -5.07 11.31
CA LEU A 238 11.57 -4.60 11.83
C LEU A 238 11.68 -4.18 13.30
N GLU A 239 12.30 -5.01 14.13
CA GLU A 239 12.50 -4.73 15.55
C GLU A 239 13.36 -3.47 15.76
N ALA A 240 14.38 -3.24 14.93
CA ALA A 240 15.20 -2.03 14.95
C ALA A 240 14.42 -0.74 14.63
N LEU A 241 13.31 -0.86 13.88
CA LEU A 241 12.38 0.24 13.61
C LEU A 241 11.30 0.40 14.69
N GLY A 242 11.33 -0.42 15.76
CA GLY A 242 10.34 -0.40 16.83
C GLY A 242 9.06 -1.18 16.50
N VAL A 243 9.07 -2.03 15.47
CA VAL A 243 7.95 -2.94 15.18
C VAL A 243 8.05 -4.16 16.10
N THR A 244 7.14 -4.28 17.07
CA THR A 244 7.12 -5.44 17.97
C THR A 244 6.67 -6.69 17.24
N ILE A 245 7.45 -7.76 17.30
CA ILE A 245 7.12 -9.05 16.68
C ILE A 245 6.55 -10.01 17.74
N HIS A 246 5.36 -10.54 17.46
CA HIS A 246 4.64 -11.52 18.28
C HIS A 246 4.59 -12.88 17.57
N PRO A 247 4.45 -13.99 18.33
CA PRO A 247 4.05 -15.26 17.74
C PRO A 247 2.72 -15.14 17.00
N GLN A 248 2.52 -15.89 15.92
CA GLN A 248 1.26 -15.90 15.16
C GLN A 248 0.20 -16.78 15.83
N ASP A 249 -0.14 -16.45 17.09
CA ASP A 249 -1.05 -17.20 17.97
C ASP A 249 -2.24 -16.36 18.48
N GLY A 250 -2.36 -15.11 18.01
CA GLY A 250 -3.40 -14.16 18.41
C GLY A 250 -3.04 -13.25 19.59
N THR A 251 -1.93 -13.49 20.29
CA THR A 251 -1.52 -12.65 21.45
C THR A 251 -1.16 -11.22 21.05
N GLY A 252 -0.71 -11.00 19.82
CA GLY A 252 -0.39 -9.68 19.29
C GLY A 252 -1.57 -8.69 19.24
N LEU A 253 -2.80 -9.19 19.31
CA LEU A 253 -4.02 -8.39 19.24
C LEU A 253 -4.55 -7.96 20.62
N GLU A 254 -3.97 -8.45 21.70
CA GLU A 254 -4.34 -8.04 23.05
C GLU A 254 -3.95 -6.60 23.35
N GLY A 255 -4.57 -6.00 24.37
CA GLY A 255 -4.28 -4.63 24.77
C GLY A 255 -4.93 -3.60 23.85
N ASP A 256 -4.16 -2.61 23.41
CA ASP A 256 -4.64 -1.44 22.65
C ASP A 256 -4.54 -1.59 21.13
N CYS A 257 -4.62 -2.82 20.62
CA CYS A 257 -4.62 -3.07 19.18
C CYS A 257 -5.87 -2.44 18.54
N ALA A 258 -5.62 -1.46 17.69
CA ALA A 258 -6.66 -0.69 17.02
C ALA A 258 -7.18 -1.41 15.77
N ALA A 259 -6.33 -2.18 15.11
CA ALA A 259 -6.70 -2.96 13.93
C ALA A 259 -5.70 -4.08 13.64
N LEU A 260 -6.23 -5.19 13.11
CA LEU A 260 -5.46 -6.23 12.45
C LEU A 260 -5.39 -5.91 10.96
N VAL A 261 -4.19 -5.79 10.40
CA VAL A 261 -3.93 -5.66 8.98
C VAL A 261 -3.59 -7.04 8.42
N VAL A 262 -4.29 -7.44 7.36
CA VAL A 262 -4.09 -8.73 6.67
C VAL A 262 -3.81 -8.52 5.18
N SER A 263 -3.15 -9.50 4.56
CA SER A 263 -3.05 -9.59 3.10
C SER A 263 -3.92 -10.74 2.58
N THR A 264 -4.09 -10.82 1.26
CA THR A 264 -4.75 -11.95 0.59
C THR A 264 -4.10 -13.30 0.89
N ALA A 265 -2.83 -13.32 1.32
CA ALA A 265 -2.11 -14.54 1.68
C ALA A 265 -2.38 -15.04 3.12
N VAL A 266 -3.11 -14.26 3.94
CA VAL A 266 -3.46 -14.64 5.32
C VAL A 266 -4.80 -15.34 5.30
N GLU A 267 -4.81 -16.62 5.65
CA GLU A 267 -6.00 -17.46 5.69
C GLU A 267 -6.90 -17.14 6.90
N GLU A 268 -8.20 -17.42 6.82
CA GLU A 268 -9.15 -17.10 7.90
C GLU A 268 -8.90 -17.90 9.18
N GLU A 269 -8.27 -19.06 9.06
CA GLU A 269 -7.92 -19.97 10.15
C GLU A 269 -6.68 -19.52 10.92
N VAL A 270 -5.96 -18.50 10.44
CA VAL A 270 -4.80 -17.96 11.15
C VAL A 270 -5.24 -17.47 12.54
N PRO A 271 -4.55 -17.86 13.63
CA PRO A 271 -4.96 -17.53 15.00
C PRO A 271 -5.20 -16.03 15.26
N ASP A 272 -4.44 -15.16 14.61
CA ASP A 272 -4.61 -13.70 14.68
C ASP A 272 -5.98 -13.25 14.16
N VAL A 273 -6.47 -13.84 13.07
CA VAL A 273 -7.79 -13.52 12.50
C VAL A 273 -8.90 -13.99 13.45
N ALA A 274 -8.75 -15.19 14.02
CA ALA A 274 -9.68 -15.69 15.03
C ALA A 274 -9.68 -14.82 16.30
N ALA A 275 -8.50 -14.34 16.74
CA ALA A 275 -8.37 -13.43 17.86
C ALA A 275 -9.00 -12.06 17.56
N ALA A 276 -8.88 -11.55 16.33
CA ALA A 276 -9.50 -10.28 15.94
C ALA A 276 -11.02 -10.34 16.09
N ARG A 277 -11.64 -11.42 15.59
CA ARG A 277 -13.07 -11.69 15.73
C ARG A 277 -13.46 -11.79 17.21
N ARG A 278 -12.69 -12.54 18.01
CA ARG A 278 -12.94 -12.73 19.45
C ARG A 278 -12.79 -11.45 20.26
N LEU A 279 -11.91 -10.52 19.88
CA LEU A 279 -11.60 -9.29 20.61
C LEU A 279 -12.30 -8.04 20.06
N GLY A 280 -13.10 -8.20 19.01
CA GLY A 280 -13.76 -7.10 18.31
C GLY A 280 -12.77 -6.12 17.70
N VAL A 281 -11.60 -6.60 17.28
CA VAL A 281 -10.58 -5.78 16.60
C VAL A 281 -10.95 -5.70 15.12
N PRO A 282 -11.09 -4.50 14.53
CA PRO A 282 -11.31 -4.32 13.11
C PRO A 282 -10.24 -5.02 12.28
N VAL A 283 -10.65 -5.70 11.21
CA VAL A 283 -9.74 -6.32 10.25
C VAL A 283 -9.69 -5.45 9.00
N LEU A 284 -8.50 -5.00 8.64
CA LEU A 284 -8.22 -4.16 7.48
C LEU A 284 -7.45 -4.99 6.46
N HIS A 285 -7.87 -4.93 5.20
CA HIS A 285 -7.02 -5.46 4.14
C HIS A 285 -5.87 -4.49 3.86
N ARG A 286 -4.68 -5.01 3.50
CA ARG A 286 -3.49 -4.19 3.21
C ARG A 286 -3.76 -3.08 2.19
N SER A 287 -4.61 -3.36 1.20
CA SER A 287 -4.94 -2.39 0.14
C SER A 287 -5.85 -1.27 0.62
N GLU A 288 -6.62 -1.49 1.68
CA GLU A 288 -7.44 -0.45 2.32
C GLU A 288 -6.54 0.52 3.09
N LEU A 289 -5.58 -0.01 3.83
CA LEU A 289 -4.56 0.82 4.48
C LEU A 289 -3.74 1.58 3.45
N LEU A 290 -3.27 0.93 2.38
CA LEU A 290 -2.54 1.61 1.31
C LEU A 290 -3.40 2.69 0.63
N ALA A 291 -4.67 2.42 0.32
CA ALA A 291 -5.57 3.42 -0.26
C ALA A 291 -5.78 4.63 0.66
N HIS A 292 -5.88 4.40 1.98
CA HIS A 292 -5.92 5.48 2.96
C HIS A 292 -4.65 6.35 2.92
N LEU A 293 -3.47 5.73 2.79
CA LEU A 293 -2.21 6.44 2.63
C LEU A 293 -2.17 7.20 1.28
N VAL A 294 -2.57 6.58 0.18
CA VAL A 294 -2.63 7.21 -1.15
C VAL A 294 -3.48 8.48 -1.15
N ALA A 295 -4.62 8.46 -0.45
CA ALA A 295 -5.51 9.60 -0.32
C ALA A 295 -4.92 10.75 0.52
N ARG A 296 -4.03 10.43 1.47
CA ARG A 296 -3.42 11.40 2.39
C ARG A 296 -2.19 12.11 1.82
N TYR A 297 -1.49 11.49 0.87
CA TYR A 297 -0.27 12.03 0.27
C TYR A 297 -0.51 12.45 -1.19
N ARG A 298 0.33 13.38 -1.69
CA ARG A 298 0.40 13.72 -3.12
C ARG A 298 1.11 12.59 -3.87
N THR A 299 0.34 11.55 -4.16
CA THR A 299 0.88 10.23 -4.51
C THR A 299 1.15 10.07 -6.01
N VAL A 300 2.30 9.49 -6.36
CA VAL A 300 2.62 8.91 -7.67
C VAL A 300 2.39 7.41 -7.63
N ALA A 301 1.42 6.91 -8.40
CA ALA A 301 1.06 5.50 -8.43
C ALA A 301 1.43 4.86 -9.78
N VAL A 302 2.27 3.82 -9.74
CA VAL A 302 2.77 3.14 -10.93
C VAL A 302 2.07 1.80 -11.11
N THR A 303 1.32 1.62 -12.20
CA THR A 303 0.68 0.34 -12.56
C THR A 303 1.07 -0.14 -13.96
N GLY A 304 0.81 -1.41 -14.26
CA GLY A 304 1.25 -2.08 -15.49
C GLY A 304 1.70 -3.51 -15.23
N THR A 305 1.65 -4.38 -16.24
CA THR A 305 2.00 -5.80 -16.08
C THR A 305 3.47 -6.02 -15.69
N SER A 306 4.37 -5.21 -16.26
CA SER A 306 5.82 -5.28 -16.05
C SER A 306 6.43 -3.90 -15.79
N GLY A 307 7.59 -3.85 -15.14
CA GLY A 307 8.35 -2.60 -14.94
C GLY A 307 8.01 -1.78 -13.70
N LYS A 308 6.87 -2.06 -13.03
CA LYS A 308 6.36 -1.27 -11.88
C LYS A 308 7.42 -0.92 -10.83
N SER A 309 8.03 -1.93 -10.20
CA SER A 309 9.00 -1.71 -9.11
C SER A 309 10.25 -0.95 -9.58
N THR A 310 10.71 -1.19 -10.81
CA THR A 310 11.86 -0.49 -11.39
C THR A 310 11.54 0.98 -11.64
N THR A 311 10.37 1.27 -12.21
CA THR A 311 9.91 2.65 -12.44
C THR A 311 9.67 3.39 -11.12
N VAL A 312 9.10 2.74 -10.10
CA VAL A 312 8.97 3.31 -8.75
C VAL A 312 10.34 3.69 -8.18
N ALA A 313 11.34 2.81 -8.32
CA ALA A 313 12.70 3.09 -7.85
C ALA A 313 13.33 4.26 -8.60
N MET A 314 13.16 4.34 -9.92
CA MET A 314 13.66 5.47 -10.73
C MET A 314 13.00 6.79 -10.33
N ILE A 315 11.68 6.82 -10.14
CA ILE A 315 10.95 8.01 -9.67
C ILE A 315 11.45 8.41 -8.28
N PHE A 316 11.58 7.45 -7.37
CA PHE A 316 12.09 7.71 -6.02
C PHE A 316 13.49 8.33 -6.04
N GLU A 317 14.42 7.76 -6.82
CA GLU A 317 15.78 8.27 -6.91
C GLU A 317 15.86 9.64 -7.58
N ILE A 318 15.07 9.89 -8.65
CA ILE A 318 14.97 11.22 -9.27
C ILE A 318 14.49 12.25 -8.25
N LEU A 319 13.36 12.00 -7.60
CA LEU A 319 12.76 12.94 -6.64
C LEU A 319 13.67 13.18 -5.43
N ARG A 320 14.29 12.13 -4.89
CA ARG A 320 15.25 12.26 -3.78
C ARG A 320 16.51 13.03 -4.20
N GLY A 321 17.04 12.74 -5.39
CA GLY A 321 18.22 13.42 -5.94
C GLY A 321 17.95 14.88 -6.33
N ALA A 322 16.70 15.23 -6.66
CA ALA A 322 16.23 16.60 -6.83
C ALA A 322 15.94 17.32 -5.50
N GLY A 323 16.20 16.69 -4.36
CA GLY A 323 16.01 17.28 -3.03
C GLY A 323 14.57 17.34 -2.53
N LEU A 324 13.63 16.63 -3.19
CA LEU A 324 12.21 16.61 -2.80
C LEU A 324 11.89 15.58 -1.71
N ASP A 325 12.85 14.73 -1.35
CA ASP A 325 12.77 13.72 -0.28
C ASP A 325 11.39 13.02 -0.16
N PRO A 326 10.96 12.27 -1.20
CA PRO A 326 9.65 11.62 -1.23
C PRO A 326 9.61 10.43 -0.27
N SER A 327 8.41 10.00 0.10
CA SER A 327 8.17 8.67 0.67
C SER A 327 8.05 7.61 -0.43
N VAL A 328 8.33 6.34 -0.12
CA VAL A 328 8.12 5.19 -1.03
C VAL A 328 7.55 3.98 -0.29
N ILE A 329 6.61 3.28 -0.95
CA ILE A 329 6.08 1.97 -0.53
C ILE A 329 6.03 1.09 -1.77
N THR A 330 6.80 0.01 -1.82
CA THR A 330 6.93 -0.82 -3.02
C THR A 330 7.05 -2.30 -2.70
N GLY A 331 6.76 -3.17 -3.68
CA GLY A 331 6.98 -4.61 -3.57
C GLY A 331 8.41 -5.03 -3.85
N GLY A 332 9.21 -4.20 -4.53
CA GLY A 332 10.61 -4.46 -4.84
C GLY A 332 11.56 -3.75 -3.88
N GLU A 333 12.65 -4.41 -3.48
CA GLU A 333 13.62 -3.82 -2.55
C GLU A 333 14.59 -2.91 -3.32
N LEU A 334 14.58 -1.61 -3.05
CA LEU A 334 15.50 -0.64 -3.65
C LEU A 334 16.92 -0.86 -3.12
N VAL A 335 17.86 -1.14 -4.02
CA VAL A 335 19.26 -1.38 -3.66
C VAL A 335 19.88 -0.17 -2.96
N THR A 336 19.48 1.03 -3.36
CA THR A 336 19.92 2.29 -2.73
C THR A 336 19.59 2.32 -1.23
N LEU A 337 18.37 1.94 -0.84
CA LEU A 337 17.96 1.88 0.57
C LEU A 337 18.60 0.70 1.31
N GLN A 338 18.81 -0.45 0.64
CA GLN A 338 19.54 -1.58 1.25
C GLN A 338 20.96 -1.21 1.66
N ARG A 339 21.63 -0.36 0.87
CA ARG A 339 22.98 0.15 1.20
C ARG A 339 22.99 1.09 2.40
N GLU A 340 21.85 1.67 2.75
CA GLU A 340 21.65 2.48 3.97
C GLU A 340 21.31 1.60 5.20
N GLY A 341 21.33 0.27 5.06
CA GLY A 341 21.02 -0.67 6.14
C GLY A 341 19.53 -0.90 6.36
N LEU A 342 18.69 -0.46 5.42
CA LEU A 342 17.23 -0.68 5.45
C LEU A 342 16.85 -1.95 4.67
N TRP A 343 15.63 -2.43 4.86
CA TRP A 343 15.10 -3.54 4.05
C TRP A 343 15.00 -3.13 2.56
N GLY A 344 14.57 -1.90 2.32
CA GLY A 344 14.59 -1.26 1.00
C GLY A 344 13.25 -1.24 0.26
N ASN A 345 12.18 -1.77 0.83
CA ASN A 345 10.84 -1.71 0.25
C ASN A 345 9.95 -0.59 0.83
N ALA A 346 10.48 0.22 1.76
CA ALA A 346 9.81 1.41 2.29
C ALA A 346 10.82 2.50 2.71
N TRP A 347 10.41 3.76 2.55
CA TRP A 347 11.07 4.95 3.10
C TRP A 347 10.04 6.02 3.42
N ALA A 348 10.25 6.75 4.51
CA ALA A 348 9.41 7.88 4.92
C ALA A 348 10.18 9.18 4.81
N GLY A 349 10.13 9.82 3.64
CA GLY A 349 10.71 11.14 3.42
C GLY A 349 9.94 12.27 4.10
N ALA A 350 10.50 13.48 4.11
CA ALA A 350 9.93 14.64 4.77
C ALA A 350 8.81 15.35 3.98
N SER A 351 8.72 15.14 2.66
CA SER A 351 7.70 15.80 1.84
C SER A 351 6.32 15.13 1.89
N ASP A 352 5.35 15.76 1.22
CA ASP A 352 4.00 15.25 1.00
C ASP A 352 3.93 14.25 -0.18
N LEU A 353 5.04 14.00 -0.87
CA LEU A 353 5.11 13.05 -1.97
C LEU A 353 5.19 11.61 -1.47
N LEU A 354 4.45 10.73 -2.14
CA LEU A 354 4.50 9.29 -1.91
C LEU A 354 4.58 8.59 -3.27
N VAL A 355 5.56 7.71 -3.45
CA VAL A 355 5.67 6.88 -4.65
C VAL A 355 5.25 5.46 -4.31
N ILE A 356 4.30 4.89 -5.05
CA ILE A 356 3.83 3.53 -4.81
C ILE A 356 3.85 2.65 -6.05
N GLU A 357 4.04 1.36 -5.82
CA GLU A 357 3.65 0.32 -6.76
C GLU A 357 2.15 0.02 -6.61
N ALA A 358 1.38 0.21 -7.68
CA ALA A 358 -0.03 -0.07 -7.74
C ALA A 358 -0.29 -1.38 -8.51
N ASP A 359 -0.56 -2.44 -7.75
CA ASP A 359 -0.73 -3.78 -8.28
C ASP A 359 -2.15 -4.04 -8.80
N GLU A 360 -2.25 -4.45 -10.06
CA GLU A 360 -3.48 -4.86 -10.73
C GLU A 360 -3.90 -6.30 -10.40
N SER A 361 -2.97 -7.13 -9.91
CA SER A 361 -3.19 -8.58 -9.76
C SER A 361 -4.28 -8.90 -8.74
N ASP A 362 -4.33 -8.20 -7.61
CA ASP A 362 -5.36 -8.35 -6.56
C ASP A 362 -6.56 -7.40 -6.71
N GLY A 363 -6.56 -6.60 -7.79
CA GLY A 363 -7.63 -5.64 -8.09
C GLY A 363 -7.64 -4.40 -7.19
N SER A 364 -6.59 -4.17 -6.39
CA SER A 364 -6.53 -3.01 -5.48
C SER A 364 -6.37 -1.67 -6.19
N VAL A 365 -5.84 -1.65 -7.42
CA VAL A 365 -5.56 -0.42 -8.19
C VAL A 365 -6.78 0.52 -8.32
N VAL A 366 -8.00 -0.01 -8.37
CA VAL A 366 -9.26 0.77 -8.50
C VAL A 366 -9.65 1.54 -7.23
N ARG A 367 -8.93 1.35 -6.12
CA ARG A 367 -9.14 2.06 -4.86
C ARG A 367 -8.31 3.33 -4.77
N TYR A 368 -7.34 3.51 -5.66
CA TYR A 368 -6.32 4.55 -5.54
C TYR A 368 -6.74 5.82 -6.28
N GLN A 369 -6.61 6.96 -5.59
CA GLN A 369 -6.80 8.28 -6.17
C GLN A 369 -5.46 9.03 -6.12
N PRO A 370 -4.53 8.78 -7.05
CA PRO A 370 -3.22 9.39 -7.02
C PRO A 370 -3.25 10.84 -7.57
N ALA A 371 -2.23 11.61 -7.22
CA ALA A 371 -1.92 12.87 -7.90
C ALA A 371 -1.44 12.58 -9.33
N VAL A 372 -0.43 11.73 -9.46
CA VAL A 372 0.11 11.30 -10.76
C VAL A 372 -0.04 9.78 -10.91
N GLY A 373 -0.64 9.32 -12.02
CA GLY A 373 -0.79 7.89 -12.30
C GLY A 373 -0.05 7.46 -13.56
N LEU A 374 0.59 6.30 -13.52
CA LEU A 374 1.31 5.72 -14.66
C LEU A 374 0.66 4.41 -15.10
N LEU A 375 0.42 4.27 -16.41
CA LEU A 375 0.03 3.02 -17.07
C LEU A 375 1.19 2.56 -17.96
N LEU A 376 2.02 1.64 -17.46
CA LEU A 376 3.26 1.27 -18.17
C LEU A 376 3.00 0.43 -19.41
N ASN A 377 2.26 -0.67 -19.25
CA ASN A 377 1.98 -1.65 -20.29
C ASN A 377 0.76 -2.49 -19.88
N LEU A 378 0.13 -3.12 -20.87
CA LEU A 378 -1.02 -4.01 -20.72
C LEU A 378 -0.71 -5.33 -21.42
N GLN A 379 -0.41 -6.38 -20.66
CA GLN A 379 -0.09 -7.72 -21.17
C GLN A 379 -0.83 -8.79 -20.36
N ARG A 380 -1.00 -9.96 -20.95
CA ARG A 380 -1.56 -11.14 -20.27
C ARG A 380 -0.53 -11.70 -19.28
N ASP A 381 -0.92 -11.86 -18.02
CA ASP A 381 -0.06 -12.43 -16.95
C ASP A 381 -0.92 -13.28 -16.00
N HIS A 382 -1.63 -12.63 -15.06
CA HIS A 382 -2.48 -13.29 -14.06
C HIS A 382 -3.99 -13.17 -14.34
N LYS A 383 -4.38 -12.27 -15.26
CA LYS A 383 -5.75 -12.02 -15.68
C LYS A 383 -5.78 -11.85 -17.20
N GLU A 384 -6.95 -12.07 -17.78
CA GLU A 384 -7.19 -11.68 -19.16
C GLU A 384 -7.08 -10.15 -19.32
N MET A 385 -6.66 -9.71 -20.51
CA MET A 385 -6.33 -8.31 -20.76
C MET A 385 -7.53 -7.37 -20.56
N ASP A 386 -8.74 -7.79 -20.93
CA ASP A 386 -9.95 -6.97 -20.80
C ASP A 386 -10.25 -6.63 -19.33
N ALA A 387 -10.07 -7.60 -18.42
CA ALA A 387 -10.27 -7.37 -17.00
C ALA A 387 -9.24 -6.38 -16.42
N VAL A 388 -8.01 -6.38 -16.95
CA VAL A 388 -6.99 -5.39 -16.55
C VAL A 388 -7.30 -4.01 -17.14
N ALA A 389 -7.78 -3.95 -18.38
CA ALA A 389 -8.22 -2.70 -19.01
C ALA A 389 -9.39 -2.05 -18.24
N ASP A 390 -10.37 -2.83 -17.76
CA ASP A 390 -11.47 -2.34 -16.92
C ASP A 390 -10.93 -1.64 -15.66
N MET A 391 -9.97 -2.28 -14.97
CA MET A 391 -9.34 -1.69 -13.79
C MET A 391 -8.56 -0.41 -14.13
N PHE A 392 -7.88 -0.38 -15.28
CA PHE A 392 -7.18 0.81 -15.75
C PHE A 392 -8.13 1.96 -16.09
N ARG A 393 -9.35 1.69 -16.59
CA ARG A 393 -10.36 2.74 -16.83
C ARG A 393 -10.77 3.42 -15.52
N VAL A 394 -11.02 2.64 -14.47
CA VAL A 394 -11.36 3.19 -13.14
C VAL A 394 -10.18 3.99 -12.57
N PHE A 395 -8.98 3.41 -12.60
CA PHE A 395 -7.78 4.09 -12.12
C PHE A 395 -7.50 5.40 -12.87
N ARG A 396 -7.57 5.37 -14.21
CA ARG A 396 -7.36 6.55 -15.07
C ARG A 396 -8.31 7.68 -14.74
N ALA A 397 -9.57 7.37 -14.40
CA ALA A 397 -10.59 8.36 -14.03
C ALA A 397 -10.37 8.95 -12.62
N GLN A 398 -9.60 8.28 -11.77
CA GLN A 398 -9.31 8.70 -10.38
C GLN A 398 -8.02 9.54 -10.24
N ILE A 399 -7.23 9.67 -11.30
CA ILE A 399 -6.01 10.50 -11.33
C ILE A 399 -6.36 11.99 -11.26
N ARG A 400 -5.72 12.73 -10.36
CA ARG A 400 -6.08 14.15 -10.09
C ARG A 400 -5.25 15.19 -10.84
N GLU A 401 -3.95 14.99 -11.01
CA GLU A 401 -3.03 16.04 -11.50
C GLU A 401 -2.38 15.70 -12.85
N GLY A 402 -1.97 14.45 -13.08
CA GLY A 402 -1.32 14.08 -14.33
C GLY A 402 -1.28 12.57 -14.60
N ALA A 403 -1.37 12.18 -15.87
CA ALA A 403 -1.28 10.79 -16.29
C ALA A 403 -0.12 10.59 -17.27
N VAL A 404 0.59 9.47 -17.14
CA VAL A 404 1.69 9.05 -18.03
C VAL A 404 1.39 7.66 -18.54
N VAL A 405 1.38 7.46 -19.86
CA VAL A 405 0.86 6.24 -20.50
C VAL A 405 1.84 5.74 -21.55
N GLY A 406 2.09 4.43 -21.59
CA GLY A 406 2.94 3.82 -22.60
C GLY A 406 2.36 3.93 -24.00
N GLU A 407 3.22 3.97 -25.02
CA GLU A 407 2.83 4.16 -26.43
C GLU A 407 2.13 2.97 -27.10
N ALA A 408 1.99 1.83 -26.42
CA ALA A 408 1.43 0.62 -27.02
C ALA A 408 -0.02 0.85 -27.50
N GLU A 409 -0.40 0.28 -28.66
CA GLU A 409 -1.73 0.50 -29.26
C GLU A 409 -2.87 0.09 -28.32
N ASN A 410 -2.68 -0.96 -27.52
CA ASN A 410 -3.68 -1.41 -26.54
C ASN A 410 -3.80 -0.50 -25.31
N LEU A 411 -2.95 0.52 -25.17
CA LEU A 411 -3.09 1.60 -24.19
C LEU A 411 -3.67 2.89 -24.79
N ARG A 412 -3.91 2.93 -26.10
CA ARG A 412 -4.34 4.14 -26.82
C ARG A 412 -5.59 4.78 -26.22
N GLU A 413 -6.54 3.98 -25.72
CA GLU A 413 -7.77 4.49 -25.09
C GLU A 413 -7.50 5.34 -23.82
N PHE A 414 -6.35 5.17 -23.17
CA PHE A 414 -6.00 5.88 -21.92
C PHE A 414 -5.18 7.16 -22.15
N THR A 415 -4.77 7.44 -23.40
CA THR A 415 -3.84 8.53 -23.75
C THR A 415 -4.46 9.93 -23.73
N GLY A 416 -5.80 10.04 -23.71
CA GLY A 416 -6.50 11.33 -23.70
C GLY A 416 -6.05 12.21 -22.53
N GLY A 417 -5.45 13.36 -22.83
CA GLY A 417 -4.91 14.30 -21.83
C GLY A 417 -3.72 13.79 -21.02
N ALA A 418 -3.13 12.65 -21.37
CA ALA A 418 -1.95 12.09 -20.74
C ALA A 418 -0.67 12.46 -21.51
N GLN A 419 0.48 12.41 -20.82
CA GLN A 419 1.79 12.35 -21.48
C GLN A 419 2.00 10.92 -21.97
N VAL A 420 2.33 10.75 -23.25
CA VAL A 420 2.71 9.43 -23.78
C VAL A 420 4.23 9.30 -23.74
N PHE A 421 4.72 8.12 -23.37
CA PHE A 421 6.16 7.81 -23.37
C PHE A 421 6.48 6.61 -24.26
N GLY A 422 7.67 6.60 -24.86
CA GLY A 422 8.07 5.55 -25.78
C GLY A 422 9.18 5.94 -26.76
N PHE A 423 9.24 5.25 -27.89
CA PHE A 423 10.26 5.40 -28.93
C PHE A 423 9.70 5.97 -30.24
N GLY A 424 8.37 5.90 -30.42
CA GLY A 424 7.66 6.34 -31.61
C GLY A 424 7.74 7.84 -31.85
N GLU A 425 7.55 8.22 -33.11
CA GLU A 425 7.47 9.63 -33.50
C GLU A 425 6.19 10.28 -32.95
N GLY A 426 6.27 11.55 -32.56
CA GLY A 426 5.12 12.31 -32.04
C GLY A 426 4.75 12.02 -30.58
N VAL A 427 5.49 11.14 -29.90
CA VAL A 427 5.35 10.86 -28.46
C VAL A 427 6.00 11.98 -27.63
N GLN A 428 5.35 12.43 -26.55
CA GLN A 428 5.80 13.58 -25.76
C GLN A 428 7.09 13.31 -24.97
N VAL A 429 7.21 12.12 -24.38
CA VAL A 429 8.41 11.70 -23.64
C VAL A 429 9.09 10.59 -24.45
N ARG A 430 9.87 11.01 -25.45
CA ARG A 430 10.49 10.12 -26.43
C ARG A 430 11.97 9.90 -26.14
N ALA A 431 12.42 8.65 -26.24
CA ALA A 431 13.86 8.35 -26.34
C ALA A 431 14.37 8.55 -27.78
N GLU A 432 15.41 9.36 -27.91
CA GLU A 432 16.16 9.62 -29.13
C GLU A 432 17.60 9.14 -28.96
N ASP A 433 18.33 8.95 -30.07
CA ASP A 433 19.75 8.55 -30.07
C ASP A 433 20.09 7.34 -29.17
N LEU A 434 19.18 6.35 -29.12
CA LEU A 434 19.33 5.19 -28.25
C LEU A 434 20.58 4.37 -28.59
N ARG A 435 21.43 4.18 -27.58
CA ARG A 435 22.59 3.29 -27.60
C ARG A 435 22.51 2.36 -26.40
N LEU A 436 22.61 1.07 -26.66
CA LEU A 436 22.60 0.01 -25.67
C LEU A 436 23.92 -0.73 -25.75
N ASP A 437 24.61 -0.88 -24.63
CA ASP A 437 25.87 -1.62 -24.55
C ASP A 437 25.97 -2.39 -23.23
N ALA A 438 27.15 -2.94 -22.96
CA ALA A 438 27.38 -3.70 -21.75
C ALA A 438 27.36 -2.82 -20.49
N GLU A 439 27.72 -1.54 -20.57
CA GLU A 439 27.82 -0.62 -19.43
C GLU A 439 26.46 -0.01 -19.06
N GLY A 440 25.53 0.05 -20.02
CA GLY A 440 24.16 0.45 -19.75
C GLY A 440 23.39 0.90 -20.98
N SER A 441 22.61 1.97 -20.79
CA SER A 441 21.78 2.57 -21.82
C SER A 441 22.02 4.08 -21.87
N ALA A 442 22.26 4.62 -23.07
CA ALA A 442 22.33 6.06 -23.32
C ALA A 442 21.24 6.49 -24.32
N PHE A 443 20.58 7.60 -24.05
CA PHE A 443 19.49 8.14 -24.88
C PHE A 443 19.32 9.64 -24.62
N ALA A 444 18.57 10.33 -25.47
CA ALA A 444 18.17 11.72 -25.26
C ALA A 444 16.64 11.85 -25.14
N VAL A 445 16.19 12.84 -24.37
CA VAL A 445 14.77 13.23 -24.27
C VAL A 445 14.69 14.74 -24.41
N GLY A 446 14.03 15.24 -25.46
CA GLY A 446 13.89 16.68 -25.69
C GLY A 446 15.24 17.42 -25.75
N GLY A 447 16.27 16.79 -26.31
CA GLY A 447 17.63 17.34 -26.40
C GLY A 447 18.50 17.19 -25.15
N VAL A 448 17.99 16.62 -24.05
CA VAL A 448 18.77 16.33 -22.84
C VAL A 448 19.26 14.89 -22.85
N SER A 449 20.56 14.67 -22.70
CA SER A 449 21.16 13.34 -22.68
C SER A 449 21.08 12.67 -21.30
N PHE A 450 20.68 11.41 -21.30
CA PHE A 450 20.59 10.55 -20.13
C PHE A 450 21.48 9.33 -20.29
N HIS A 451 22.06 8.90 -19.17
CA HIS A 451 22.75 7.62 -19.04
C HIS A 451 22.07 6.83 -17.92
N LEU A 452 21.88 5.53 -18.14
CA LEU A 452 21.29 4.62 -17.18
C LEU A 452 22.22 3.40 -17.04
N PRO A 453 22.77 3.10 -15.85
CA PRO A 453 23.73 2.02 -15.62
C PRO A 453 23.07 0.63 -15.55
N VAL A 454 21.97 0.44 -16.30
CA VAL A 454 21.35 -0.85 -16.53
C VAL A 454 21.05 -0.99 -18.03
N PRO A 455 21.42 -2.13 -18.64
CA PRO A 455 21.21 -2.34 -20.06
C PRO A 455 19.74 -2.66 -20.36
N GLY A 456 19.36 -2.49 -21.61
CA GLY A 456 18.12 -3.01 -22.17
C GLY A 456 17.05 -1.95 -22.43
N ARG A 457 16.40 -2.08 -23.59
CA ARG A 457 15.34 -1.18 -24.05
C ARG A 457 14.19 -1.01 -23.05
N HIS A 458 13.81 -2.07 -22.34
CA HIS A 458 12.74 -2.04 -21.34
C HIS A 458 13.09 -1.17 -20.13
N ASN A 459 14.38 -1.05 -19.78
CA ASN A 459 14.82 -0.16 -18.71
C ASN A 459 14.81 1.31 -19.16
N VAL A 460 15.12 1.58 -20.42
CA VAL A 460 14.93 2.92 -21.01
C VAL A 460 13.44 3.28 -21.02
N GLU A 461 12.56 2.36 -21.39
CA GLU A 461 11.11 2.57 -21.34
C GLU A 461 10.62 2.91 -19.92
N ASN A 462 11.08 2.17 -18.90
CA ASN A 462 10.81 2.49 -17.49
C ASN A 462 11.34 3.89 -17.10
N ALA A 463 12.54 4.26 -17.58
CA ALA A 463 13.13 5.56 -17.31
C ALA A 463 12.35 6.70 -17.97
N LEU A 464 11.83 6.52 -19.19
CA LEU A 464 10.95 7.49 -19.85
C LEU A 464 9.65 7.69 -19.07
N ALA A 465 9.06 6.60 -18.57
CA ALA A 465 7.87 6.70 -17.71
C ALA A 465 8.16 7.47 -16.41
N ALA A 466 9.33 7.21 -15.78
CA ALA A 466 9.77 7.93 -14.59
C ALA A 466 10.04 9.42 -14.86
N ILE A 467 10.69 9.74 -15.99
CA ILE A 467 10.92 11.12 -16.46
C ILE A 467 9.61 11.85 -16.64
N GLY A 468 8.63 11.25 -17.34
CA GLY A 468 7.31 11.83 -17.55
C GLY A 468 6.58 12.12 -16.23
N ALA A 469 6.63 11.19 -15.27
CA ALA A 469 6.00 11.37 -13.97
C ALA A 469 6.66 12.49 -13.14
N CYS A 470 8.00 12.56 -13.13
CA CYS A 470 8.72 13.61 -12.42
C CYS A 470 8.55 14.98 -13.10
N ALA A 471 8.47 15.02 -14.43
CA ALA A 471 8.15 16.23 -15.18
C ALA A 471 6.72 16.74 -14.87
N ALA A 472 5.75 15.84 -14.73
CA ALA A 472 4.39 16.18 -14.30
C ALA A 472 4.34 16.78 -12.87
N LEU A 473 5.33 16.46 -12.02
CA LEU A 473 5.52 17.07 -10.70
C LEU A 473 6.35 18.37 -10.73
N GLY A 474 6.83 18.80 -11.89
CA GLY A 474 7.59 20.04 -12.08
C GLY A 474 9.11 19.91 -11.93
N VAL A 475 9.65 18.69 -11.85
CA VAL A 475 11.11 18.47 -11.85
C VAL A 475 11.67 18.76 -13.24
N SER A 476 12.78 19.50 -13.31
CA SER A 476 13.42 19.83 -14.60
C SER A 476 14.17 18.62 -15.16
N MET A 477 14.25 18.49 -16.49
CA MET A 477 15.00 17.39 -17.13
C MET A 477 16.46 17.34 -16.67
N ALA A 478 17.09 18.51 -16.46
CA ALA A 478 18.48 18.61 -16.01
C ALA A 478 18.68 17.98 -14.62
N ASP A 479 17.73 18.18 -13.71
CA ASP A 479 17.79 17.63 -12.35
C ASP A 479 17.59 16.11 -12.30
N MET A 480 17.06 15.50 -13.38
CA MET A 480 16.87 14.06 -13.49
C MET A 480 18.12 13.31 -14.00
N VAL A 481 19.05 14.00 -14.67
CA VAL A 481 20.22 13.39 -15.31
C VAL A 481 21.13 12.72 -14.28
N GLY A 482 21.52 13.46 -13.25
CA GLY A 482 22.41 12.98 -12.19
C GLY A 482 21.85 11.74 -11.46
N PRO A 483 20.61 11.80 -10.94
CA PRO A 483 20.00 10.67 -10.24
C PRO A 483 19.93 9.40 -11.09
N LEU A 484 19.44 9.48 -12.34
CA LEU A 484 19.35 8.32 -13.22
C LEU A 484 20.73 7.74 -13.59
N ALA A 485 21.76 8.58 -13.75
CA ALA A 485 23.12 8.12 -14.00
C ALA A 485 23.70 7.30 -12.83
N THR A 486 23.19 7.50 -11.61
CA THR A 486 23.62 6.78 -10.40
C THR A 486 22.70 5.64 -9.98
N PHE A 487 21.67 5.34 -10.77
CA PHE A 487 20.64 4.35 -10.44
C PHE A 487 21.24 3.01 -10.05
N ARG A 488 20.87 2.49 -8.87
CA ARG A 488 21.45 1.23 -8.36
C ARG A 488 20.62 -0.01 -8.65
N GLY A 489 19.43 0.16 -9.21
CA GLY A 489 18.52 -0.93 -9.48
C GLY A 489 17.67 -1.34 -8.29
N VAL A 490 16.91 -2.39 -8.52
CA VAL A 490 16.02 -3.04 -7.54
C VAL A 490 16.54 -4.46 -7.34
N ALA A 491 16.51 -4.96 -6.11
CA ALA A 491 16.95 -6.31 -5.81
C ALA A 491 16.18 -7.30 -6.69
N ARG A 492 16.91 -8.27 -7.22
CA ARG A 492 16.38 -9.27 -8.17
C ARG A 492 15.77 -8.67 -9.44
N ARG A 493 16.10 -7.45 -9.87
CA ARG A 493 15.73 -6.91 -11.19
C ARG A 493 17.00 -6.71 -12.00
N PHE A 494 17.43 -7.76 -12.70
CA PHE A 494 18.73 -7.86 -13.35
C PHE A 494 19.88 -7.46 -12.41
N GLN A 495 19.81 -7.92 -11.15
CA GLN A 495 20.75 -7.52 -10.11
C GLN A 495 22.07 -8.25 -10.28
N VAL A 496 23.12 -7.51 -10.64
CA VAL A 496 24.49 -8.04 -10.65
C VAL A 496 24.93 -8.27 -9.20
N LEU A 497 25.14 -9.53 -8.83
CA LEU A 497 25.63 -9.90 -7.50
C LEU A 497 27.14 -9.76 -7.39
N GLY A 498 27.85 -9.91 -8.51
CA GLY A 498 29.30 -9.76 -8.62
C GLY A 498 29.85 -10.53 -9.81
N SER A 499 31.19 -10.55 -9.91
CA SER A 499 31.91 -11.31 -10.93
C SER A 499 33.11 -12.05 -10.32
N ALA A 500 33.36 -13.27 -10.77
CA ALA A 500 34.48 -14.11 -10.36
C ALA A 500 35.00 -14.89 -11.58
N ARG A 501 36.33 -15.08 -11.72
CA ARG A 501 36.96 -15.66 -12.92
C ARG A 501 36.57 -15.01 -14.26
N GLY A 502 36.19 -13.73 -14.24
CA GLY A 502 35.65 -13.04 -15.42
C GLY A 502 34.25 -13.48 -15.84
N VAL A 503 33.53 -14.22 -14.98
CA VAL A 503 32.12 -14.61 -15.14
C VAL A 503 31.27 -13.69 -14.28
N THR A 504 30.18 -13.15 -14.82
CA THR A 504 29.24 -12.30 -14.07
C THR A 504 28.03 -13.12 -13.60
N VAL A 505 27.57 -12.91 -12.36
CA VAL A 505 26.39 -13.57 -11.83
C VAL A 505 25.27 -12.56 -11.57
N VAL A 506 24.09 -12.84 -12.14
CA VAL A 506 22.90 -11.99 -12.08
C VAL A 506 21.74 -12.75 -11.41
N ASP A 507 21.03 -12.07 -10.51
CA ASP A 507 19.76 -12.53 -9.93
C ASP A 507 18.61 -11.70 -10.51
N ASP A 508 17.58 -12.38 -11.02
CA ASP A 508 16.45 -11.76 -11.68
C ASP A 508 15.10 -12.40 -11.30
N PHE A 509 14.08 -11.55 -11.19
CA PHE A 509 12.73 -11.92 -10.80
C PHE A 509 11.88 -12.36 -12.00
N GLY A 510 12.45 -12.42 -13.20
CA GLY A 510 11.81 -12.86 -14.42
C GLY A 510 11.16 -14.24 -14.24
N HIS A 511 9.85 -14.30 -14.39
CA HIS A 511 9.06 -15.49 -14.10
C HIS A 511 7.94 -15.75 -15.10
N ASN A 512 7.71 -14.83 -16.03
CA ASN A 512 6.81 -15.00 -17.16
C ASN A 512 7.62 -14.84 -18.46
N PRO A 513 7.10 -15.31 -19.60
CA PRO A 513 7.81 -15.34 -20.87
C PRO A 513 8.40 -13.97 -21.27
N ALA A 514 7.59 -12.90 -21.21
CA ALA A 514 8.04 -11.55 -21.59
C ALA A 514 9.19 -11.02 -20.70
N LYS A 515 9.12 -11.25 -19.38
CA LYS A 515 10.16 -10.86 -18.42
C LYS A 515 11.45 -11.67 -18.66
N VAL A 516 11.33 -12.99 -18.84
CA VAL A 516 12.47 -13.88 -19.15
C VAL A 516 13.17 -13.43 -20.44
N ALA A 517 12.40 -13.15 -21.50
CA ALA A 517 12.96 -12.67 -22.77
C ALA A 517 13.75 -11.36 -22.59
N ALA A 518 13.18 -10.41 -21.84
CA ALA A 518 13.85 -9.15 -21.54
C ALA A 518 15.17 -9.35 -20.77
N SER A 519 15.19 -10.28 -19.82
CA SER A 519 16.38 -10.60 -19.01
C SER A 519 17.47 -11.30 -19.84
N ILE A 520 17.11 -12.24 -20.73
CA ILE A 520 18.09 -12.90 -21.62
C ILE A 520 18.69 -11.88 -22.60
N ARG A 521 17.87 -11.02 -23.22
CA ARG A 521 18.39 -9.96 -24.10
C ARG A 521 19.33 -8.99 -23.39
N ALA A 522 19.02 -8.62 -22.14
CA ALA A 522 19.90 -7.78 -21.33
C ALA A 522 21.22 -8.51 -20.98
N ALA A 523 21.15 -9.81 -20.70
CA ALA A 523 22.33 -10.65 -20.49
C ALA A 523 23.21 -10.70 -21.74
N HIS A 524 22.61 -10.85 -22.92
CA HIS A 524 23.31 -10.80 -24.20
C HIS A 524 24.00 -9.49 -24.50
N LEU A 525 23.36 -8.35 -24.22
CA LEU A 525 24.00 -7.04 -24.33
C LEU A 525 25.20 -6.94 -23.39
N ARG A 526 25.09 -7.51 -22.18
CA ARG A 526 26.13 -7.45 -21.15
C ARG A 526 27.36 -8.30 -21.49
N VAL A 527 27.18 -9.49 -22.07
CA VAL A 527 28.31 -10.36 -22.47
C VAL A 527 28.96 -9.94 -23.79
N GLY A 528 28.28 -9.13 -24.60
CA GLY A 528 28.80 -8.65 -25.88
C GLY A 528 28.95 -9.76 -26.93
N GLU A 529 29.81 -9.52 -27.92
CA GLU A 529 30.12 -10.52 -28.95
C GLU A 529 31.10 -11.57 -28.40
N GLY A 530 30.67 -12.85 -28.39
CA GLY A 530 31.50 -14.00 -28.04
C GLY A 530 31.38 -14.51 -26.61
N GLY A 531 30.68 -13.81 -25.72
CA GLY A 531 30.31 -14.33 -24.39
C GLY A 531 28.98 -15.08 -24.41
N ARG A 532 28.79 -16.03 -23.48
CA ARG A 532 27.62 -16.92 -23.41
C ARG A 532 26.71 -16.58 -22.24
N VAL A 533 25.43 -16.86 -22.38
CA VAL A 533 24.44 -16.79 -21.30
C VAL A 533 24.15 -18.19 -20.77
N LEU A 534 24.43 -18.39 -19.49
CA LEU A 534 24.12 -19.61 -18.75
C LEU A 534 22.88 -19.31 -17.89
N ALA A 535 21.70 -19.65 -18.41
CA ALA A 535 20.42 -19.32 -17.82
C ALA A 535 19.95 -20.42 -16.87
N VAL A 536 19.53 -20.03 -15.66
CA VAL A 536 18.86 -20.89 -14.69
C VAL A 536 17.46 -20.35 -14.50
N PHE A 537 16.44 -21.18 -14.64
CA PHE A 537 15.05 -20.79 -14.47
C PHE A 537 14.34 -21.70 -13.46
N GLN A 538 13.62 -21.10 -12.51
CA GLN A 538 12.71 -21.84 -11.63
C GLN A 538 11.25 -21.44 -11.92
N PRO A 539 10.43 -22.37 -12.47
CA PRO A 539 9.01 -22.14 -12.62
C PRO A 539 8.32 -21.86 -11.28
N HIS A 540 7.37 -20.93 -11.25
CA HIS A 540 6.65 -20.54 -10.04
C HIS A 540 5.23 -21.15 -10.02
N GLY A 541 5.13 -22.37 -9.50
CA GLY A 541 3.85 -23.09 -9.37
C GLY A 541 3.39 -23.80 -10.64
N PHE A 542 2.63 -24.87 -10.44
CA PHE A 542 2.18 -25.78 -11.49
C PHE A 542 1.13 -25.14 -12.43
N GLY A 543 0.18 -24.40 -11.87
CA GLY A 543 -0.87 -23.71 -12.64
C GLY A 543 -0.30 -22.72 -13.68
N PRO A 544 0.50 -21.73 -13.26
CA PRO A 544 1.14 -20.79 -14.19
C PRO A 544 2.04 -21.47 -15.22
N LEU A 545 2.82 -22.48 -14.82
CA LEU A 545 3.68 -23.23 -15.75
C LEU A 545 2.86 -23.94 -16.83
N LYS A 546 1.75 -24.60 -16.44
CA LYS A 546 0.84 -25.27 -17.39
C LYS A 546 0.19 -24.27 -18.34
N PHE A 547 -0.27 -23.15 -17.80
CA PHE A 547 -0.95 -22.10 -18.56
C PHE A 547 -0.05 -21.46 -19.62
N LEU A 548 1.23 -21.24 -19.29
CA LEU A 548 2.20 -20.54 -20.15
C LEU A 548 3.22 -21.48 -20.82
N ARG A 549 3.01 -22.81 -20.80
CA ARG A 549 3.97 -23.80 -21.32
C ARG A 549 4.43 -23.46 -22.73
N THR A 550 3.48 -23.25 -23.65
CA THR A 550 3.78 -22.94 -25.06
C THR A 550 4.54 -21.63 -25.20
N ASP A 551 4.19 -20.61 -24.43
CA ASP A 551 4.86 -19.31 -24.47
C ASP A 551 6.30 -19.38 -23.93
N PHE A 552 6.54 -20.19 -22.89
CA PHE A 552 7.90 -20.43 -22.39
C PHE A 552 8.75 -21.15 -23.43
N VAL A 553 8.23 -22.22 -24.05
CA VAL A 553 8.96 -22.95 -25.10
C VAL A 553 9.34 -22.00 -26.23
N ALA A 554 8.37 -21.24 -26.76
CA ALA A 554 8.61 -20.27 -27.81
C ALA A 554 9.64 -19.20 -27.41
N THR A 555 9.59 -18.73 -26.17
CA THR A 555 10.51 -17.71 -25.65
C THR A 555 11.95 -18.24 -25.56
N PHE A 556 12.19 -19.37 -24.91
CA PHE A 556 13.55 -19.87 -24.77
C PHE A 556 14.18 -20.24 -26.12
N VAL A 557 13.38 -20.73 -27.06
CA VAL A 557 13.83 -21.01 -28.44
C VAL A 557 14.18 -19.74 -29.20
N ALA A 558 13.40 -18.66 -29.03
CA ALA A 558 13.64 -17.40 -29.73
C ALA A 558 14.82 -16.62 -29.15
N GLU A 559 15.02 -16.69 -27.83
CA GLU A 559 15.94 -15.80 -27.12
C GLU A 559 17.32 -16.41 -26.87
N LEU A 560 17.47 -17.74 -26.75
CA LEU A 560 18.78 -18.36 -26.50
C LEU A 560 19.56 -18.61 -27.80
N ARG A 561 20.86 -18.29 -27.78
CA ARG A 561 21.81 -18.55 -28.88
C ARG A 561 22.33 -19.98 -28.82
N PRO A 562 22.91 -20.52 -29.92
CA PRO A 562 23.46 -21.87 -29.94
C PRO A 562 24.53 -22.15 -28.88
N GLU A 563 25.28 -21.14 -28.46
CA GLU A 563 26.32 -21.21 -27.45
C GLU A 563 25.80 -21.05 -26.00
N ASP A 564 24.54 -20.68 -25.82
CA ASP A 564 23.92 -20.52 -24.50
C ASP A 564 23.47 -21.87 -23.93
N HIS A 565 23.17 -21.92 -22.64
CA HIS A 565 22.67 -23.13 -21.98
C HIS A 565 21.60 -22.75 -20.94
N LEU A 566 20.49 -23.51 -20.94
CA LEU A 566 19.38 -23.36 -20.00
C LEU A 566 19.29 -24.54 -19.02
N TRP A 567 19.17 -24.24 -17.73
CA TRP A 567 18.78 -25.21 -16.71
C TRP A 567 17.44 -24.85 -16.10
N PHE A 568 16.53 -25.82 -16.00
CA PHE A 568 15.37 -25.70 -15.14
C PHE A 568 15.64 -26.31 -13.76
N LEU A 569 15.23 -25.58 -12.73
CA LEU A 569 15.02 -26.13 -11.39
C LEU A 569 13.62 -26.76 -11.29
N GLU A 570 13.39 -27.54 -10.23
CA GLU A 570 12.05 -28.01 -9.91
C GLU A 570 11.06 -26.85 -9.70
N VAL A 571 9.82 -27.08 -10.12
CA VAL A 571 8.71 -26.13 -9.96
C VAL A 571 8.59 -25.75 -8.49
N PHE A 572 8.76 -24.47 -8.19
CA PHE A 572 8.59 -23.98 -6.82
C PHE A 572 7.12 -24.04 -6.42
N TYR A 573 6.84 -24.68 -5.28
CA TYR A 573 5.49 -24.84 -4.77
C TYR A 573 5.40 -24.45 -3.28
N ALA A 574 4.75 -23.33 -3.02
CA ALA A 574 4.57 -22.80 -1.66
C ALA A 574 3.41 -23.44 -0.88
N GLY A 575 2.69 -24.41 -1.46
CA GLY A 575 1.49 -25.03 -0.88
C GLY A 575 0.21 -24.78 -1.71
N GLY A 576 -0.91 -25.38 -1.28
CA GLY A 576 -2.22 -25.27 -1.94
C GLY A 576 -2.81 -26.60 -2.42
N THR A 577 -3.84 -26.54 -3.28
CA THR A 577 -4.57 -27.71 -3.82
C THR A 577 -4.41 -27.89 -5.34
N VAL A 578 -3.49 -27.17 -5.98
CA VAL A 578 -3.29 -27.24 -7.44
C VAL A 578 -2.73 -28.60 -7.85
N ALA A 579 -3.25 -29.16 -8.95
CA ALA A 579 -2.76 -30.42 -9.53
C ALA A 579 -1.29 -30.29 -9.96
N LYS A 580 -0.48 -31.31 -9.65
CA LYS A 580 0.93 -31.41 -10.03
C LYS A 580 1.09 -32.23 -11.30
N ASP A 581 0.35 -31.86 -12.34
CA ASP A 581 0.20 -32.60 -13.60
C ASP A 581 1.09 -32.08 -14.74
N ILE A 582 2.07 -31.22 -14.40
CA ILE A 582 3.13 -30.76 -15.29
C ILE A 582 4.44 -30.74 -14.50
N SER A 583 5.56 -30.99 -15.17
CA SER A 583 6.90 -30.92 -14.57
C SER A 583 7.85 -30.03 -15.36
N SER A 584 8.91 -29.55 -14.70
CA SER A 584 10.01 -28.85 -15.37
C SER A 584 10.63 -29.69 -16.49
N ALA A 585 10.71 -31.01 -16.28
CA ALA A 585 11.29 -31.96 -17.24
C ALA A 585 10.51 -32.04 -18.55
N GLU A 586 9.18 -32.00 -18.50
CA GLU A 586 8.35 -31.96 -19.71
C GLU A 586 8.60 -30.70 -20.55
N VAL A 587 8.70 -29.53 -19.90
CA VAL A 587 8.92 -28.27 -20.61
C VAL A 587 10.34 -28.21 -21.19
N ILE A 588 11.34 -28.69 -20.45
CA ILE A 588 12.71 -28.85 -20.95
C ILE A 588 12.75 -29.80 -22.14
N ALA A 589 12.02 -30.91 -22.12
CA ALA A 589 11.97 -31.84 -23.24
C ALA A 589 11.42 -31.18 -24.51
N ASP A 590 10.37 -30.35 -24.39
CA ASP A 590 9.83 -29.59 -25.52
C ASP A 590 10.86 -28.60 -26.08
N ILE A 591 11.60 -27.91 -25.21
CA ILE A 591 12.65 -26.94 -25.59
C ILE A 591 13.83 -27.65 -26.26
N ALA A 592 14.32 -28.73 -25.68
CA ALA A 592 15.45 -29.50 -26.19
C ALA A 592 15.11 -30.18 -27.53
N ALA A 593 13.87 -30.63 -27.74
CA ALA A 593 13.41 -31.17 -29.01
C ALA A 593 13.47 -30.17 -30.17
N LEU A 594 13.53 -28.86 -29.86
CA LEU A 594 13.68 -27.77 -30.83
C LEU A 594 15.14 -27.31 -31.00
N GLY A 595 16.11 -28.05 -30.43
CA GLY A 595 17.54 -27.83 -30.65
C GLY A 595 18.22 -26.85 -29.70
N VAL A 596 17.53 -26.39 -28.66
CA VAL A 596 18.13 -25.55 -27.60
C VAL A 596 18.89 -26.44 -26.61
N ALA A 597 20.10 -26.04 -26.20
CA ALA A 597 20.82 -26.71 -25.12
C ALA A 597 20.13 -26.44 -23.78
N ALA A 598 19.29 -27.39 -23.36
CA ALA A 598 18.46 -27.26 -22.16
C ALA A 598 18.35 -28.58 -21.39
N GLU A 599 18.52 -28.54 -20.06
CA GLU A 599 18.35 -29.71 -19.20
C GLU A 599 17.73 -29.37 -17.83
N CYS A 600 17.23 -30.38 -17.12
CA CYS A 600 16.79 -30.22 -15.74
C CYS A 600 17.97 -30.42 -14.78
N ALA A 601 18.12 -29.53 -13.81
CA ALA A 601 19.07 -29.72 -12.72
C ALA A 601 18.51 -30.76 -11.72
N PRO A 602 19.24 -31.86 -11.42
CA PRO A 602 18.81 -32.87 -10.46
C PRO A 602 18.86 -32.38 -9.01
N SER A 603 19.73 -31.43 -8.71
CA SER A 603 19.75 -30.70 -7.44
C SER A 603 20.43 -29.34 -7.60
N ARG A 604 20.25 -28.46 -6.60
CA ARG A 604 20.90 -27.15 -6.57
C ARG A 604 22.40 -27.27 -6.39
N GLU A 605 22.84 -28.18 -5.53
CA GLU A 605 24.26 -28.45 -5.27
C GLU A 605 24.95 -28.93 -6.54
N TRP A 606 24.30 -29.82 -7.30
CA TRP A 606 24.81 -30.26 -8.59
C TRP A 606 24.90 -29.09 -9.57
N LEU A 607 23.87 -28.24 -9.65
CA LEU A 607 23.84 -27.11 -10.57
C LEU A 607 24.96 -26.10 -10.28
N VAL A 608 25.21 -25.81 -8.99
CA VAL A 608 26.32 -24.93 -8.56
C VAL A 608 27.66 -25.46 -9.08
N GLN A 609 27.94 -26.76 -8.89
CA GLN A 609 29.18 -27.37 -9.35
C GLN A 609 29.26 -27.44 -10.87
N ARG A 610 28.14 -27.74 -11.54
CA ARG A 610 28.05 -27.79 -13.01
C ARG A 610 28.40 -26.43 -13.62
N LEU A 611 27.75 -25.37 -13.16
CA LEU A 611 27.98 -24.01 -13.63
C LEU A 611 29.42 -23.55 -13.37
N ALA A 612 29.98 -23.82 -12.18
CA ALA A 612 31.36 -23.44 -11.85
C ALA A 612 32.41 -24.13 -12.77
N SER A 613 32.11 -25.36 -13.21
CA SER A 613 32.95 -26.12 -14.15
C SER A 613 32.80 -25.66 -15.61
N GLU A 614 31.59 -25.25 -16.01
CA GLU A 614 31.27 -24.94 -17.41
C GLU A 614 31.55 -23.48 -17.79
N ALA A 615 31.43 -22.58 -16.82
CA ALA A 615 31.59 -21.15 -17.01
C ALA A 615 33.03 -20.76 -17.34
N ARG A 616 33.17 -19.87 -18.31
CA ARG A 616 34.42 -19.35 -18.86
C ARG A 616 34.43 -17.83 -18.74
N CYS A 617 35.63 -17.25 -18.75
CA CYS A 617 35.78 -15.80 -18.76
C CYS A 617 34.97 -15.19 -19.91
N GLY A 618 34.16 -14.17 -19.61
CA GLY A 618 33.23 -13.54 -20.55
C GLY A 618 31.78 -14.05 -20.48
N ASP A 619 31.53 -15.17 -19.79
CA ASP A 619 30.16 -15.68 -19.61
C ASP A 619 29.38 -14.87 -18.56
N LEU A 620 28.05 -14.95 -18.66
CA LEU A 620 27.13 -14.45 -17.65
C LEU A 620 26.18 -15.58 -17.23
N ILE A 621 26.10 -15.81 -15.92
CA ILE A 621 25.12 -16.71 -15.30
C ILE A 621 23.96 -15.88 -14.79
N ILE A 622 22.75 -16.19 -15.24
CA ILE A 622 21.53 -15.50 -14.80
C ILE A 622 20.58 -16.48 -14.12
N VAL A 623 20.19 -16.19 -12.88
CA VAL A 623 19.22 -16.97 -12.10
C VAL A 623 17.89 -16.25 -12.09
N MET A 624 16.88 -16.85 -12.72
CA MET A 624 15.56 -16.29 -12.94
C MET A 624 14.47 -17.05 -12.17
N GLY A 625 13.60 -16.32 -11.48
CA GLY A 625 12.39 -16.86 -10.86
C GLY A 625 11.79 -15.92 -9.82
N ALA A 626 10.52 -16.10 -9.44
CA ALA A 626 9.83 -15.16 -8.56
C ALA A 626 9.74 -15.63 -7.10
N ARG A 627 8.86 -16.60 -6.83
CA ARG A 627 8.29 -16.86 -5.50
C ARG A 627 9.24 -17.52 -4.49
N ASP A 628 10.35 -18.08 -4.94
CA ASP A 628 11.33 -18.70 -4.05
C ASP A 628 12.39 -17.69 -3.60
N PRO A 629 12.38 -17.24 -2.33
CA PRO A 629 13.35 -16.27 -1.84
C PRO A 629 14.77 -16.85 -1.76
N SER A 630 14.93 -18.18 -1.80
CA SER A 630 16.24 -18.83 -1.72
C SER A 630 17.00 -18.86 -3.05
N LEU A 631 16.41 -18.37 -4.14
CA LEU A 631 17.11 -18.22 -5.43
C LEU A 631 18.27 -17.23 -5.35
N THR A 632 18.14 -16.16 -4.57
CA THR A 632 19.25 -15.23 -4.31
C THR A 632 20.39 -15.93 -3.58
N ILE A 633 20.09 -16.85 -2.66
CA ILE A 633 21.08 -17.66 -1.95
C ILE A 633 21.80 -18.58 -2.94
N LEU A 634 21.06 -19.23 -3.84
CA LEU A 634 21.62 -20.06 -4.91
C LEU A 634 22.56 -19.26 -5.82
N ALA A 635 22.13 -18.08 -6.27
CA ALA A 635 22.94 -17.21 -7.11
C ALA A 635 24.24 -16.77 -6.39
N ARG A 636 24.18 -16.44 -5.09
CA ARG A 636 25.38 -16.16 -4.28
C ARG A 636 26.28 -17.38 -4.13
N ALA A 637 25.73 -18.57 -3.95
CA ALA A 637 26.51 -19.81 -3.86
C ALA A 637 27.25 -20.11 -5.19
N ILE A 638 26.60 -19.88 -6.34
CA ILE A 638 27.25 -19.95 -7.66
C ILE A 638 28.44 -18.99 -7.72
N LEU A 639 28.23 -17.71 -7.36
CA LEU A 639 29.29 -16.70 -7.36
C LEU A 639 30.46 -17.07 -6.43
N GLN A 640 30.17 -17.65 -5.26
CA GLN A 640 31.20 -18.08 -4.31
C GLN A 640 31.99 -19.32 -4.77
N THR A 641 31.41 -20.15 -5.64
CA THR A 641 32.04 -21.39 -6.13
C THR A 641 32.88 -21.16 -7.39
N LEU A 642 32.59 -20.10 -8.16
CA LEU A 642 33.45 -19.63 -9.24
C LEU A 642 34.80 -19.16 -8.69
#